data_AF-A0A651ESH2-F1
#
_entry.id   AF-A0A651ESH2-F1
#
_cell.length_a   1.000
_cell.length_b   1.000
_cell.length_c   1.000
_cell.angle_alpha   90.00
_cell.angle_beta   90.00
_cell.angle_gamma   90.00
#
_symmetry.space_group_name_H-M   'P 1'
#
loop_
_entity.id
_entity.type
_entity.pdbx_description
1 polymer ?
#
loop_
_entity_poly.entity_id
_entity_poly.type
_entity_poly.pdbx_seq_one_letter_code
_entity_poly.pdbx_strand_id
1 'polypeptide(L)'
;MGIENGVSDLAKRVFEIAKELSVKSKAIVEKCEAEGIPNITNHMSSVSAGLEATIREWFSASEAASGTAVETAERVDLAKVRAPARRKAKKKSGDDADQEDGGGVSVATEDEEASPDAGSVAAPGGDDESTQTTRPAAKKITPSIPSTTDDADGPQVGAPAPAAPDEPTVKPGEGDVVAPAETELRPAAKAPAERIPGRAPAQQNIPTRPKVVTPAGPRLEVQTPARLSGPKVVRIEQPDVLPTPRSRGGDGGPSTRGPRDRAGVGPDAPPTEEDAGTRSPRRNKRRGGTPATTGGTDDSARKRRGPQTQGPGWREQDLLEREQRLSRSGGFMRQRRRDQKMKHQGPHSGQRAMTAAEKGGTVKVTTPLTIKDLSSATGVKAAEIVKRLFMKGIMSSVNAGIEAEQAQEIMLDFEIVLEVEEKATGEAAVAEQFERRDTVDERPRSPVVTILGHVDHGKTSLLDRIRKANVAEGEAGGITQATSAFLVSVEAGEAKRNICFLDTPGHKAFSEMRSRGAMMTDIVVLVIAADDGVMPQTVESINHAKAAGVPLIVALNKIDIPDAESQSNIQRIYGQLAEHGLNPTEWGGDTEVIRTSAATGRGVQDLLETLAYVAELHELKADFGGAAAGVVIEARLEEGRGPVANILVQHGGLKLGDFVVAGRGFGRVRDITDDRGQRTKTAGPSTPVQISGLDTVPDAGDKFYIVSTLKQAQEAAEQRRAREREEQLSQPKVTLDSMFAQMQEAAIKELLVVLKADVQGSVDAIRKSVEEIATDEVKVRVLHAAVGGVTESDVTLAAASRAVILGFNVIPSGKARTTAEQKGVEIRTYQVIYDIVDDMKKAAEGLLAPEIRQEILGHAEVREVFRISKVGSVAGCYVTDGTIERNAMIRVTRDGIVIENDRVLEQLKRFKDDAKEVRSGQECGMKIVGYDDIKEGDILECYRKTEVKRTL
;
A
#
# COMPACT_ATOMS: atom_id res chain seq x y z
N MET A 1 29.09 -21.37 50.78
CA MET A 1 30.08 -22.40 50.37
C MET A 1 30.77 -21.89 49.11
N GLY A 2 32.06 -22.17 48.94
CA GLY A 2 32.79 -21.81 47.71
C GLY A 2 33.22 -23.05 46.96
N ILE A 3 33.44 -22.91 45.66
CA ILE A 3 34.29 -23.79 44.86
C ILE A 3 35.18 -22.87 44.03
N GLU A 4 36.49 -22.92 44.29
CA GLU A 4 37.48 -22.38 43.35
C GLU A 4 37.64 -23.37 42.21
N ASN A 5 37.72 -22.89 40.97
CA ASN A 5 38.30 -23.64 39.86
C ASN A 5 38.95 -22.64 38.90
N GLY A 6 40.26 -22.44 39.06
CA GLY A 6 41.04 -21.66 38.12
C GLY A 6 41.32 -22.48 36.86
N VAL A 7 40.78 -22.04 35.72
CA VAL A 7 41.22 -22.52 34.41
C VAL A 7 42.26 -21.55 33.87
N SER A 8 43.47 -22.05 33.59
CA SER A 8 44.51 -21.27 32.92
C SER A 8 44.09 -20.93 31.49
N ASP A 9 44.25 -19.68 31.07
CA ASP A 9 44.07 -19.26 29.67
C ASP A 9 44.97 -20.08 28.73
N LEU A 10 44.38 -21.10 28.09
CA LEU A 10 45.03 -21.94 27.11
C LEU A 10 45.13 -21.16 25.78
N ALA A 11 46.27 -20.50 25.58
CA ALA A 11 46.56 -19.73 24.39
C ALA A 11 46.62 -20.63 23.12
N LYS A 12 45.48 -20.79 22.46
CA LYS A 12 45.32 -21.58 21.23
C LYS A 12 46.28 -21.14 20.13
N ARG A 13 46.64 -22.06 19.25
CA ARG A 13 47.48 -21.77 18.08
C ARG A 13 46.64 -21.34 16.87
N VAL A 14 47.24 -20.54 15.99
CA VAL A 14 46.55 -20.05 14.77
C VAL A 14 45.98 -21.20 13.93
N PHE A 15 46.62 -22.38 13.86
CA PHE A 15 46.07 -23.53 13.12
C PHE A 15 44.81 -24.15 13.76
N GLU A 16 44.63 -24.03 15.08
CA GLU A 16 43.46 -24.54 15.79
C GLU A 16 42.25 -23.63 15.50
N ILE A 17 42.45 -22.32 15.66
CA ILE A 17 41.48 -21.28 15.29
C ILE A 17 41.12 -21.35 13.79
N ALA A 18 42.11 -21.60 12.93
CA ALA A 18 41.90 -21.81 11.49
C ALA A 18 41.03 -23.04 11.19
N LYS A 19 41.26 -24.15 11.91
CA LYS A 19 40.45 -25.37 11.77
C LYS A 19 39.03 -25.20 12.31
N GLU A 20 38.86 -24.48 13.41
CA GLU A 20 37.54 -24.14 13.98
C GLU A 20 36.72 -23.26 13.02
N LEU A 21 37.37 -22.31 12.34
CA LEU A 21 36.73 -21.39 11.38
C LEU A 21 36.68 -21.92 9.93
N SER A 22 37.18 -23.14 9.66
CA SER A 22 37.37 -23.69 8.31
C SER A 22 38.19 -22.83 7.33
N VAL A 23 38.94 -21.83 7.82
CA VAL A 23 39.78 -20.92 7.02
C VAL A 23 41.21 -21.48 6.90
N LYS A 24 41.88 -21.27 5.77
CA LYS A 24 43.30 -21.62 5.61
C LYS A 24 44.17 -20.78 6.55
N SER A 25 44.96 -21.41 7.43
CA SER A 25 45.75 -20.73 8.49
C SER A 25 46.66 -19.61 7.98
N LYS A 26 47.15 -19.72 6.73
CA LYS A 26 47.94 -18.68 6.04
C LYS A 26 47.19 -17.34 5.94
N ALA A 27 45.88 -17.36 5.65
CA ALA A 27 45.07 -16.15 5.54
C ALA A 27 44.88 -15.45 6.90
N ILE A 28 44.84 -16.22 8.00
CA ILE A 28 44.79 -15.65 9.36
C ILE A 28 46.12 -14.96 9.69
N VAL A 29 47.26 -15.59 9.40
CA VAL A 29 48.59 -14.96 9.59
C VAL A 29 48.72 -13.70 8.75
N GLU A 30 48.41 -13.75 7.45
CA GLU A 30 48.48 -12.59 6.54
C GLU A 30 47.60 -11.42 7.00
N LYS A 31 46.41 -11.69 7.57
CA LYS A 31 45.53 -10.65 8.11
C LYS A 31 46.07 -10.05 9.42
N CYS A 32 46.68 -10.87 10.29
CA CYS A 32 47.34 -10.39 11.51
C CYS A 32 48.58 -9.53 11.19
N GLU A 33 49.38 -9.91 10.18
CA GLU A 33 50.50 -9.12 9.69
C GLU A 33 50.05 -7.80 9.03
N ALA A 34 48.95 -7.81 8.28
CA ALA A 34 48.40 -6.63 7.61
C ALA A 34 47.92 -5.52 8.57
N GLU A 35 47.29 -5.91 9.68
CA GLU A 35 46.92 -4.98 10.77
C GLU A 35 48.09 -4.73 11.76
N GLY A 36 49.21 -5.44 11.61
CA GLY A 36 50.47 -5.16 12.31
C GLY A 36 50.55 -5.71 13.74
N ILE A 37 49.85 -6.81 14.03
CA ILE A 37 49.90 -7.48 15.34
C ILE A 37 51.27 -8.16 15.52
N PRO A 38 52.08 -7.82 16.55
CA PRO A 38 53.35 -8.47 16.79
C PRO A 38 53.18 -9.92 17.28
N ASN A 39 54.20 -10.76 17.05
CA ASN A 39 54.35 -12.14 17.52
C ASN A 39 53.48 -13.22 16.83
N ILE A 40 52.66 -12.88 15.83
CA ILE A 40 52.01 -13.86 14.95
C ILE A 40 52.74 -13.88 13.60
N THR A 41 53.55 -14.91 13.36
CA THR A 41 54.38 -15.04 12.14
C THR A 41 54.25 -16.42 11.48
N ASN A 42 53.58 -17.39 12.11
CA ASN A 42 53.39 -18.72 11.56
C ASN A 42 52.14 -19.38 12.16
N HIS A 43 51.64 -20.45 11.53
CA HIS A 43 50.43 -21.18 11.95
C HIS A 43 50.52 -21.82 13.35
N MET A 44 51.73 -21.95 13.91
CA MET A 44 51.99 -22.46 15.27
C MET A 44 52.12 -21.37 16.33
N SER A 45 52.04 -20.07 15.97
CA SER A 45 52.00 -18.97 16.94
C SER A 45 50.79 -19.13 17.88
N SER A 46 51.02 -18.98 19.18
CA SER A 46 49.98 -18.94 20.21
C SER A 46 49.31 -17.56 20.27
N VAL A 47 47.99 -17.54 20.32
CA VAL A 47 47.13 -16.36 20.34
C VAL A 47 46.51 -16.23 21.74
N SER A 48 46.40 -15.01 22.26
CA SER A 48 45.67 -14.76 23.52
C SER A 48 44.15 -14.76 23.28
N ALA A 49 43.35 -15.14 24.28
CA ALA A 49 41.89 -15.27 24.13
C ALA A 49 41.20 -14.01 23.57
N GLY A 50 41.67 -12.81 23.95
CA GLY A 50 41.17 -11.55 23.38
C GLY A 50 41.48 -11.37 21.88
N LEU A 51 42.64 -11.82 21.41
CA LEU A 51 42.98 -11.81 19.98
C LEU A 51 42.29 -12.94 19.22
N GLU A 52 42.02 -14.09 19.86
CA GLU A 52 41.19 -15.14 19.27
C GLU A 52 39.78 -14.62 18.96
N ALA A 53 39.17 -13.86 19.89
CA ALA A 53 37.86 -13.23 19.66
C ALA A 53 37.88 -12.28 18.45
N THR A 54 38.88 -11.40 18.36
CA THR A 54 39.03 -10.48 17.21
C THR A 54 39.29 -11.22 15.89
N ILE A 55 40.08 -12.29 15.89
CA ILE A 55 40.30 -13.13 14.70
C ILE A 55 39.00 -13.83 14.28
N ARG A 56 38.22 -14.35 15.23
CA ARG A 56 36.91 -14.96 14.95
C ARG A 56 35.96 -13.93 14.33
N GLU A 57 35.84 -12.73 14.90
CA GLU A 57 35.06 -11.61 14.35
C GLU A 57 35.50 -11.22 12.93
N TRP A 58 36.81 -11.19 12.67
CA TRP A 58 37.38 -10.89 11.35
C TRP A 58 37.06 -11.91 10.25
N PHE A 59 36.63 -13.14 10.60
CA PHE A 59 36.41 -14.21 9.63
C PHE A 59 34.98 -14.79 9.64
N SER A 60 34.22 -14.69 10.73
CA SER A 60 32.78 -14.98 10.73
C SER A 60 32.02 -14.08 9.75
N ALA A 61 32.45 -12.81 9.63
CA ALA A 61 31.96 -11.87 8.61
C ALA A 61 32.29 -12.27 7.14
N SER A 62 32.97 -13.40 6.89
CA SER A 62 33.35 -13.87 5.56
C SER A 62 32.73 -15.21 5.12
N GLU A 63 31.93 -15.87 5.97
CA GLU A 63 31.18 -17.07 5.57
C GLU A 63 30.10 -16.76 4.52
N ALA A 64 29.64 -15.50 4.44
CA ALA A 64 28.79 -15.01 3.36
C ALA A 64 29.49 -14.89 1.98
N ALA A 65 30.80 -15.20 1.86
CA ALA A 65 31.58 -14.91 0.65
C ALA A 65 32.79 -15.84 0.40
N SER A 66 32.66 -17.17 0.56
CA SER A 66 33.74 -18.11 0.18
C SER A 66 33.33 -19.51 -0.33
N GLY A 67 32.17 -19.63 -0.99
CA GLY A 67 31.86 -20.81 -1.82
C GLY A 67 32.70 -20.85 -3.09
N THR A 68 33.89 -21.45 -3.06
CA THR A 68 34.80 -21.49 -4.24
C THR A 68 34.41 -22.57 -5.25
N ALA A 69 33.48 -22.26 -6.15
CA ALA A 69 33.39 -22.93 -7.44
C ALA A 69 34.51 -22.43 -8.36
N VAL A 70 35.20 -23.35 -9.04
CA VAL A 70 36.22 -23.01 -10.05
C VAL A 70 35.68 -23.43 -11.42
N GLU A 71 35.06 -22.48 -12.11
CA GLU A 71 34.74 -22.64 -13.54
C GLU A 71 35.73 -21.84 -14.39
N THR A 72 36.29 -22.51 -15.39
CA THR A 72 37.21 -21.91 -16.37
C THR A 72 36.43 -21.23 -17.49
N ALA A 73 36.53 -19.90 -17.58
CA ALA A 73 36.06 -19.12 -18.72
C ALA A 73 37.24 -18.67 -19.61
N GLU A 74 37.01 -18.56 -20.92
CA GLU A 74 38.06 -18.24 -21.89
C GLU A 74 38.47 -16.75 -21.93
N ARG A 75 39.60 -16.49 -22.57
CA ARG A 75 40.32 -15.21 -22.52
C ARG A 75 39.97 -14.30 -23.71
N VAL A 76 39.26 -13.21 -23.44
CA VAL A 76 38.91 -12.21 -24.47
C VAL A 76 40.06 -11.21 -24.69
N ASP A 77 40.57 -11.13 -25.92
CA ASP A 77 41.68 -10.25 -26.29
C ASP A 77 41.24 -8.79 -26.55
N LEU A 78 41.60 -7.89 -25.63
CA LEU A 78 41.27 -6.46 -25.66
C LEU A 78 42.10 -5.62 -26.68
N ALA A 79 42.66 -6.24 -27.71
CA ALA A 79 43.63 -5.62 -28.62
C ALA A 79 43.03 -4.92 -29.86
N LYS A 80 41.70 -4.86 -30.01
CA LYS A 80 41.02 -4.46 -31.28
C LYS A 80 39.95 -3.37 -31.21
N VAL A 81 39.89 -2.53 -30.18
CA VAL A 81 38.99 -1.35 -30.16
C VAL A 81 39.72 -0.07 -29.71
N ARG A 82 40.53 0.54 -30.60
CA ARG A 82 41.04 1.91 -30.43
C ARG A 82 41.52 2.54 -31.76
N ALA A 83 40.61 3.23 -32.46
CA ALA A 83 40.92 4.21 -33.50
C ALA A 83 39.83 5.31 -33.52
N PRO A 84 40.16 6.61 -33.67
CA PRO A 84 39.22 7.70 -33.36
C PRO A 84 38.38 8.17 -34.56
N ALA A 85 37.20 8.73 -34.25
CA ALA A 85 36.31 9.37 -35.22
C ALA A 85 36.92 10.67 -35.82
N ARG A 86 36.53 11.01 -37.06
CA ARG A 86 37.09 12.15 -37.82
C ARG A 86 35.98 13.03 -38.42
N ARG A 87 36.05 14.34 -38.18
CA ARG A 87 35.04 15.35 -38.58
C ARG A 87 35.21 15.81 -40.04
N LYS A 88 34.10 16.07 -40.76
CA LYS A 88 33.84 16.99 -41.92
C LYS A 88 32.67 16.42 -42.77
N ALA A 89 31.87 17.19 -43.54
CA ALA A 89 31.57 18.63 -43.59
C ALA A 89 30.24 18.84 -44.38
N LYS A 90 29.67 20.05 -44.40
CA LYS A 90 28.31 20.35 -44.93
C LYS A 90 28.31 21.38 -46.09
N LYS A 91 27.61 21.07 -47.18
CA LYS A 91 27.15 21.94 -48.30
C LYS A 91 25.94 21.22 -48.95
N LYS A 92 24.76 21.78 -49.27
CA LYS A 92 24.37 23.00 -50.02
C LYS A 92 24.95 23.01 -51.46
N SER A 93 24.17 23.16 -52.54
CA SER A 93 22.74 23.55 -52.77
C SER A 93 22.19 22.79 -54.01
N GLY A 94 20.97 22.94 -54.53
CA GLY A 94 19.79 23.78 -54.24
C GLY A 94 18.66 23.44 -55.23
N ASP A 95 17.50 24.11 -55.14
CA ASP A 95 16.29 23.85 -55.93
C ASP A 95 16.39 24.28 -57.42
N ASP A 96 15.64 23.64 -58.33
CA ASP A 96 14.56 24.29 -59.10
C ASP A 96 13.62 23.27 -59.80
N ALA A 97 12.54 23.75 -60.43
CA ALA A 97 11.26 23.04 -60.62
C ALA A 97 11.00 22.22 -61.93
N ASP A 98 10.06 21.26 -61.77
CA ASP A 98 8.93 20.80 -62.64
C ASP A 98 9.05 20.46 -64.16
N GLN A 99 8.38 19.34 -64.49
CA GLN A 99 7.69 18.99 -65.77
C GLN A 99 8.55 18.76 -67.05
N GLU A 100 8.23 17.82 -67.98
CA GLU A 100 7.16 16.80 -68.08
C GLU A 100 7.59 15.59 -68.96
N ASP A 101 6.66 14.68 -69.29
CA ASP A 101 6.75 13.52 -70.21
C ASP A 101 7.68 12.32 -69.87
N GLY A 102 7.29 11.11 -70.31
CA GLY A 102 8.15 9.90 -70.18
C GLY A 102 7.53 8.56 -70.62
N GLY A 103 6.55 8.03 -69.86
CA GLY A 103 5.91 6.72 -70.10
C GLY A 103 6.67 5.50 -69.54
N GLY A 104 5.96 4.55 -68.89
CA GLY A 104 6.63 3.44 -68.17
C GLY A 104 5.81 2.26 -67.63
N VAL A 105 4.52 2.13 -68.01
CA VAL A 105 3.69 0.90 -68.01
C VAL A 105 3.50 0.08 -66.68
N SER A 106 2.25 0.14 -66.23
CA SER A 106 1.40 -0.78 -65.41
C SER A 106 1.46 -2.30 -65.74
N VAL A 107 0.88 -3.31 -65.04
CA VAL A 107 0.11 -3.49 -63.78
C VAL A 107 0.10 -5.00 -63.39
N ALA A 108 -0.59 -5.35 -62.30
CA ALA A 108 -0.82 -6.64 -61.63
C ALA A 108 -1.03 -7.97 -62.42
N THR A 109 -0.84 -9.05 -61.64
CA THR A 109 -1.33 -10.47 -61.67
C THR A 109 -2.26 -11.00 -62.78
N GLU A 110 -1.98 -12.25 -63.19
CA GLU A 110 -2.96 -13.28 -63.61
C GLU A 110 -2.40 -14.69 -63.30
N ASP A 111 -3.21 -15.76 -63.45
CA ASP A 111 -3.01 -17.14 -62.94
C ASP A 111 -2.74 -18.21 -64.05
N GLU A 112 -2.45 -19.45 -63.62
CA GLU A 112 -2.33 -20.71 -64.41
C GLU A 112 -1.16 -20.80 -65.44
N GLU A 113 -0.67 -21.97 -65.90
CA GLU A 113 -1.06 -23.39 -65.74
C GLU A 113 0.20 -24.33 -65.79
N ALA A 114 0.01 -25.65 -65.58
CA ALA A 114 0.78 -26.82 -66.09
C ALA A 114 1.39 -27.83 -65.06
N SER A 115 1.10 -29.12 -65.31
CA SER A 115 1.82 -30.34 -64.82
C SER A 115 2.51 -31.04 -66.05
N PRO A 116 3.04 -32.30 -66.10
CA PRO A 116 2.79 -33.56 -65.34
C PRO A 116 4.11 -34.16 -64.73
N ASP A 117 4.32 -35.43 -64.33
CA ASP A 117 3.77 -36.74 -64.75
C ASP A 117 4.00 -37.90 -63.73
N ALA A 118 3.24 -38.99 -63.91
CA ALA A 118 3.25 -40.32 -63.26
C ALA A 118 3.01 -40.40 -61.72
N GLY A 119 2.12 -41.24 -61.16
CA GLY A 119 1.28 -42.33 -61.70
C GLY A 119 1.51 -43.64 -60.93
N SER A 120 0.54 -44.52 -60.62
CA SER A 120 -0.92 -44.61 -60.87
C SER A 120 -1.57 -45.40 -59.69
N VAL A 121 -2.70 -46.15 -59.68
CA VAL A 121 -3.51 -46.91 -60.67
C VAL A 121 -4.94 -47.18 -60.13
N ALA A 122 -5.86 -47.57 -61.03
CA ALA A 122 -7.07 -48.40 -60.87
C ALA A 122 -8.29 -47.92 -60.01
N ALA A 123 -9.44 -47.85 -60.68
CA ALA A 123 -10.82 -47.76 -60.16
C ALA A 123 -11.58 -49.08 -60.53
N PRO A 124 -12.93 -49.19 -60.67
CA PRO A 124 -14.07 -48.36 -60.20
C PRO A 124 -15.21 -49.20 -59.54
N GLY A 125 -16.35 -48.58 -59.21
CA GLY A 125 -17.62 -49.27 -58.93
C GLY A 125 -18.61 -48.42 -58.13
N GLY A 126 -19.92 -48.52 -58.41
CA GLY A 126 -20.97 -47.74 -57.73
C GLY A 126 -22.24 -48.56 -57.45
N ASP A 127 -23.16 -47.92 -56.70
CA ASP A 127 -24.62 -48.10 -56.58
C ASP A 127 -25.24 -49.52 -56.59
N ASP A 128 -25.90 -49.94 -55.49
CA ASP A 128 -27.35 -50.29 -55.50
C ASP A 128 -27.98 -50.51 -54.08
N GLU A 129 -29.29 -50.79 -54.03
CA GLU A 129 -30.19 -50.88 -52.86
C GLU A 129 -30.12 -52.13 -51.94
N SER A 130 -30.76 -51.98 -50.75
CA SER A 130 -31.63 -52.98 -50.07
C SER A 130 -31.11 -53.95 -48.98
N THR A 131 -31.58 -53.70 -47.74
CA THR A 131 -32.14 -54.61 -46.70
C THR A 131 -31.64 -56.04 -46.40
N GLN A 132 -31.24 -56.21 -45.12
CA GLN A 132 -31.68 -57.23 -44.11
C GLN A 132 -31.08 -58.65 -43.99
N THR A 133 -30.97 -59.08 -42.71
CA THR A 133 -31.00 -60.46 -42.12
C THR A 133 -29.81 -61.43 -42.31
N THR A 134 -29.36 -62.29 -41.36
CA THR A 134 -29.53 -62.38 -39.87
C THR A 134 -28.53 -63.36 -39.20
N ARG A 135 -28.29 -63.21 -37.87
CA ARG A 135 -27.98 -64.26 -36.83
C ARG A 135 -26.58 -64.95 -36.81
N PRO A 136 -26.15 -65.63 -35.70
CA PRO A 136 -26.69 -65.67 -34.31
C PRO A 136 -25.67 -65.65 -33.11
N ALA A 137 -26.21 -65.30 -31.90
CA ALA A 137 -25.78 -65.71 -30.53
C ALA A 137 -24.51 -65.07 -29.89
N ALA A 138 -24.37 -64.93 -28.55
CA ALA A 138 -25.15 -65.47 -27.42
C ALA A 138 -25.24 -64.56 -26.14
N LYS A 139 -26.39 -64.66 -25.42
CA LYS A 139 -26.69 -64.73 -23.95
C LYS A 139 -25.60 -64.34 -22.91
N LYS A 140 -25.86 -63.75 -21.72
CA LYS A 140 -26.96 -63.76 -20.69
C LYS A 140 -26.96 -62.40 -19.89
N ILE A 141 -27.82 -62.04 -18.91
CA ILE A 141 -29.27 -62.22 -18.56
C ILE A 141 -29.62 -61.35 -17.31
N THR A 142 -30.91 -61.15 -16.98
CA THR A 142 -31.49 -60.35 -15.86
C THR A 142 -32.29 -61.24 -14.84
N PRO A 143 -32.90 -60.74 -13.72
CA PRO A 143 -34.22 -60.02 -13.64
C PRO A 143 -34.28 -58.92 -12.53
N SER A 144 -35.38 -58.27 -12.07
CA SER A 144 -36.87 -58.35 -12.18
C SER A 144 -37.51 -56.93 -11.93
N ILE A 145 -38.48 -56.34 -12.69
CA ILE A 145 -39.91 -56.68 -13.01
C ILE A 145 -40.92 -56.17 -11.93
N PRO A 146 -42.12 -55.54 -12.21
CA PRO A 146 -42.62 -54.79 -13.41
C PRO A 146 -43.70 -53.66 -13.16
N SER A 147 -44.35 -53.19 -14.25
CA SER A 147 -45.78 -52.72 -14.44
C SER A 147 -46.25 -51.35 -13.88
N THR A 148 -47.13 -50.54 -14.52
CA THR A 148 -47.70 -50.29 -15.90
C THR A 148 -48.50 -48.94 -15.80
N THR A 149 -49.23 -48.30 -16.74
CA THR A 149 -49.86 -48.53 -18.09
C THR A 149 -49.88 -47.18 -18.89
N ASP A 150 -50.55 -46.96 -20.04
CA ASP A 150 -50.41 -47.49 -21.43
C ASP A 150 -51.18 -46.56 -22.44
N ASP A 151 -51.05 -46.80 -23.76
CA ASP A 151 -51.85 -46.34 -24.96
C ASP A 151 -51.90 -44.89 -25.56
N ALA A 152 -51.50 -44.84 -26.85
CA ALA A 152 -52.13 -44.21 -28.05
C ALA A 152 -51.96 -42.71 -28.49
N ASP A 153 -51.47 -42.57 -29.74
CA ASP A 153 -51.64 -41.55 -30.82
C ASP A 153 -51.35 -40.03 -30.64
N GLY A 154 -50.96 -39.38 -31.76
CA GLY A 154 -50.70 -37.93 -31.93
C GLY A 154 -51.50 -37.33 -33.10
N PRO A 155 -51.01 -36.31 -33.88
CA PRO A 155 -49.74 -35.56 -33.84
C PRO A 155 -50.01 -34.01 -33.91
N GLN A 156 -49.23 -33.02 -34.43
CA GLN A 156 -47.88 -32.85 -35.02
C GLN A 156 -47.47 -31.33 -35.04
N VAL A 157 -46.16 -31.01 -35.13
CA VAL A 157 -45.53 -29.70 -35.52
C VAL A 157 -45.81 -28.46 -34.63
N GLY A 158 -44.86 -27.57 -34.31
CA GLY A 158 -43.41 -27.52 -34.59
C GLY A 158 -42.93 -26.12 -35.03
N ALA A 159 -41.98 -25.52 -34.30
CA ALA A 159 -41.39 -24.22 -34.62
C ALA A 159 -40.02 -24.36 -35.34
N PRO A 160 -39.58 -23.31 -36.06
CA PRO A 160 -38.14 -23.02 -36.11
C PRO A 160 -37.78 -21.52 -36.05
N ALA A 161 -36.51 -21.24 -35.77
CA ALA A 161 -35.86 -19.96 -36.04
C ALA A 161 -34.57 -20.22 -36.86
N PRO A 162 -34.19 -19.34 -37.80
CA PRO A 162 -32.87 -19.33 -38.43
C PRO A 162 -32.10 -18.02 -38.18
N ALA A 163 -30.82 -17.99 -38.58
CA ALA A 163 -29.91 -16.84 -38.44
C ALA A 163 -29.34 -16.37 -39.80
N ALA A 164 -28.85 -15.13 -39.83
CA ALA A 164 -27.88 -14.52 -40.76
C ALA A 164 -28.07 -14.63 -42.30
N PRO A 165 -27.93 -13.49 -43.01
CA PRO A 165 -27.52 -13.48 -44.42
C PRO A 165 -26.38 -12.49 -44.76
N ASP A 166 -25.61 -12.83 -45.78
CA ASP A 166 -24.76 -11.90 -46.58
C ASP A 166 -25.37 -11.73 -47.99
N GLU A 167 -24.86 -10.77 -48.78
CA GLU A 167 -25.42 -10.36 -50.09
C GLU A 167 -25.28 -11.40 -51.23
N PRO A 168 -26.12 -11.29 -52.28
CA PRO A 168 -25.57 -11.11 -53.63
C PRO A 168 -26.28 -10.02 -54.47
N THR A 169 -25.84 -9.84 -55.73
CA THR A 169 -25.88 -8.56 -56.46
C THR A 169 -26.66 -8.56 -57.80
N VAL A 170 -26.96 -7.35 -58.32
CA VAL A 170 -27.19 -6.96 -59.75
C VAL A 170 -28.60 -7.07 -60.41
N LYS A 171 -29.14 -5.86 -60.77
CA LYS A 171 -29.89 -5.32 -61.96
C LYS A 171 -30.42 -6.27 -63.09
N PRO A 172 -31.40 -5.87 -63.96
CA PRO A 172 -31.82 -4.50 -64.37
C PRO A 172 -33.36 -4.24 -64.44
N GLY A 173 -33.80 -3.16 -65.12
CA GLY A 173 -35.21 -2.79 -65.37
C GLY A 173 -35.37 -1.64 -66.40
N GLU A 174 -36.60 -1.28 -66.82
CA GLU A 174 -36.86 -0.32 -67.93
C GLU A 174 -38.28 0.33 -67.96
N GLY A 175 -38.40 1.57 -68.47
CA GLY A 175 -39.62 2.21 -69.04
C GLY A 175 -40.63 2.99 -68.15
N ASP A 176 -41.43 3.98 -68.64
CA ASP A 176 -41.27 4.85 -69.83
C ASP A 176 -42.24 6.09 -69.91
N VAL A 177 -41.96 7.07 -70.80
CA VAL A 177 -42.72 8.22 -71.46
C VAL A 177 -44.11 8.80 -70.98
N VAL A 178 -44.60 10.02 -71.35
CA VAL A 178 -44.05 11.40 -71.61
C VAL A 178 -45.15 12.49 -71.91
N ALA A 179 -44.90 13.78 -71.60
CA ALA A 179 -45.46 15.05 -72.19
C ALA A 179 -47.00 15.39 -72.08
N PRO A 180 -47.54 16.57 -72.50
CA PRO A 180 -46.91 17.80 -73.09
C PRO A 180 -47.37 19.23 -72.60
N ALA A 181 -46.47 20.21 -72.76
CA ALA A 181 -46.62 21.60 -73.31
C ALA A 181 -47.71 22.65 -72.86
N GLU A 182 -47.22 23.82 -72.38
CA GLU A 182 -47.48 25.22 -72.91
C GLU A 182 -48.86 25.95 -72.75
N THR A 183 -49.02 27.31 -72.81
CA THR A 183 -48.12 28.51 -72.68
C THR A 183 -48.88 29.88 -72.52
N GLU A 184 -48.21 30.88 -71.91
CA GLU A 184 -48.37 32.37 -71.91
C GLU A 184 -49.51 33.21 -71.22
N LEU A 185 -49.06 34.38 -70.72
CA LEU A 185 -49.70 35.70 -70.45
C LEU A 185 -50.61 35.96 -69.21
N ARG A 186 -50.72 37.27 -68.86
CA ARG A 186 -51.28 37.94 -67.63
C ARG A 186 -52.29 39.06 -68.07
N PRO A 187 -53.01 39.85 -67.21
CA PRO A 187 -52.88 40.09 -65.75
C PRO A 187 -54.17 40.39 -64.90
N ALA A 188 -53.95 40.68 -63.59
CA ALA A 188 -54.82 41.42 -62.62
C ALA A 188 -56.06 40.68 -62.03
N ALA A 189 -56.55 40.97 -60.80
CA ALA A 189 -56.36 42.13 -59.92
C ALA A 189 -56.61 41.88 -58.39
N LYS A 190 -56.07 42.80 -57.55
CA LYS A 190 -56.44 43.19 -56.16
C LYS A 190 -56.30 42.22 -54.95
N ALA A 191 -55.57 42.71 -53.93
CA ALA A 191 -55.69 42.39 -52.50
C ALA A 191 -56.59 43.46 -51.79
N PRO A 192 -56.78 43.58 -50.43
CA PRO A 192 -55.77 43.45 -49.36
C PRO A 192 -56.19 42.82 -47.99
N ALA A 193 -55.19 42.40 -47.19
CA ALA A 193 -55.19 42.37 -45.71
C ALA A 193 -53.72 42.22 -45.20
N GLU A 194 -53.42 42.48 -43.92
CA GLU A 194 -52.05 42.70 -43.41
C GLU A 194 -51.81 42.12 -41.99
N ARG A 195 -50.53 41.87 -41.61
CA ARG A 195 -49.94 41.69 -40.23
C ARG A 195 -49.82 40.29 -39.58
N ILE A 196 -48.70 39.58 -39.89
CA ILE A 196 -47.47 39.40 -39.04
C ILE A 196 -47.64 39.31 -37.50
N PRO A 197 -46.86 38.51 -36.68
CA PRO A 197 -45.91 37.38 -36.93
C PRO A 197 -46.15 36.09 -36.08
N GLY A 198 -45.37 35.02 -36.33
CA GLY A 198 -45.16 33.91 -35.37
C GLY A 198 -44.18 32.84 -35.89
N ARG A 199 -42.98 32.70 -35.28
CA ARG A 199 -41.85 31.90 -35.84
C ARG A 199 -41.73 30.50 -35.24
N ALA A 200 -41.45 29.51 -36.09
CA ALA A 200 -41.21 28.09 -35.74
C ALA A 200 -39.86 27.85 -35.00
N PRO A 201 -39.72 26.75 -34.23
CA PRO A 201 -38.54 26.48 -33.40
C PRO A 201 -37.29 26.07 -34.19
N ALA A 202 -36.12 26.19 -33.55
CA ALA A 202 -34.81 25.90 -34.13
C ALA A 202 -34.22 24.57 -33.63
N GLN A 203 -33.40 23.92 -34.46
CA GLN A 203 -32.70 22.67 -34.14
C GLN A 203 -31.38 22.91 -33.37
N GLN A 204 -30.84 21.85 -32.78
CA GLN A 204 -29.71 21.90 -31.84
C GLN A 204 -28.34 22.07 -32.52
N ASN A 205 -27.34 22.42 -31.72
CA ASN A 205 -26.08 23.03 -32.15
C ASN A 205 -24.87 22.16 -31.77
N ILE A 206 -24.19 21.58 -32.76
CA ILE A 206 -22.89 20.89 -32.60
C ILE A 206 -21.84 21.67 -33.41
N PRO A 207 -20.84 22.30 -32.78
CA PRO A 207 -19.93 23.23 -33.47
C PRO A 207 -18.83 22.48 -34.25
N THR A 208 -18.97 22.44 -35.58
CA THR A 208 -17.87 22.06 -36.47
C THR A 208 -16.82 23.17 -36.57
N ARG A 209 -15.54 22.79 -36.73
CA ARG A 209 -14.38 23.69 -36.61
C ARG A 209 -14.00 24.31 -37.98
N PRO A 210 -14.19 25.61 -38.23
CA PRO A 210 -13.91 26.21 -39.54
C PRO A 210 -12.40 26.37 -39.80
N LYS A 211 -11.98 26.14 -41.05
CA LYS A 211 -10.66 26.55 -41.56
C LYS A 211 -10.72 28.02 -42.03
N VAL A 212 -9.80 28.83 -41.54
CA VAL A 212 -9.43 30.18 -42.02
C VAL A 212 -10.56 31.23 -42.01
N VAL A 213 -10.43 32.22 -41.10
CA VAL A 213 -11.13 33.51 -41.19
C VAL A 213 -10.12 34.63 -40.90
N THR A 214 -10.22 35.75 -41.62
CA THR A 214 -9.31 36.90 -41.52
C THR A 214 -9.69 37.87 -40.39
N PRO A 215 -8.72 38.57 -39.77
CA PRO A 215 -9.02 39.55 -38.71
C PRO A 215 -9.50 40.88 -39.30
N ALA A 216 -10.73 41.27 -38.98
CA ALA A 216 -11.30 42.59 -39.28
C ALA A 216 -11.58 43.36 -37.98
N GLY A 217 -10.70 44.30 -37.65
CA GLY A 217 -10.77 45.15 -36.46
C GLY A 217 -9.65 46.21 -36.50
N PRO A 218 -9.86 47.42 -35.93
CA PRO A 218 -9.00 48.56 -36.21
C PRO A 218 -7.58 48.41 -35.63
N ARG A 219 -6.57 48.56 -36.49
CA ARG A 219 -5.17 48.69 -36.09
C ARG A 219 -4.95 50.08 -35.46
N LEU A 220 -4.54 50.11 -34.21
CA LEU A 220 -3.88 51.28 -33.64
C LEU A 220 -2.51 51.48 -34.31
N GLU A 221 -2.15 52.74 -34.56
CA GLU A 221 -1.08 53.10 -35.49
C GLU A 221 0.33 52.88 -34.92
N VAL A 222 1.26 52.50 -35.80
CA VAL A 222 2.69 52.40 -35.48
C VAL A 222 3.27 53.81 -35.39
N GLN A 223 3.55 54.28 -34.18
CA GLN A 223 4.20 55.58 -33.98
C GLN A 223 5.61 55.57 -34.59
N THR A 224 5.85 56.49 -35.53
CA THR A 224 7.16 56.68 -36.15
C THR A 224 8.08 57.53 -35.25
N PRO A 225 9.40 57.27 -35.24
CA PRO A 225 10.32 57.91 -34.30
C PRO A 225 10.58 59.38 -34.66
N ALA A 226 10.17 60.29 -33.78
CA ALA A 226 10.49 61.71 -33.90
C ALA A 226 12.00 61.97 -33.72
N ARG A 227 12.64 62.64 -34.69
CA ARG A 227 14.01 63.15 -34.55
C ARG A 227 13.99 64.45 -33.74
N LEU A 228 14.63 64.44 -32.57
CA LEU A 228 15.02 65.64 -31.84
C LEU A 228 16.56 65.78 -31.87
N SER A 229 17.04 66.99 -32.09
CA SER A 229 18.47 67.32 -32.16
C SER A 229 18.99 67.86 -30.83
N GLY A 230 20.13 67.33 -30.38
CA GLY A 230 20.83 67.77 -29.17
C GLY A 230 22.22 67.12 -29.10
N PRO A 231 23.27 67.82 -28.60
CA PRO A 231 24.64 67.35 -28.72
C PRO A 231 24.99 66.24 -27.72
N LYS A 232 25.84 65.30 -28.16
CA LYS A 232 26.49 64.31 -27.28
C LYS A 232 27.47 64.99 -26.32
N VAL A 233 27.46 64.54 -25.07
CA VAL A 233 28.66 64.50 -24.22
C VAL A 233 28.84 63.06 -23.76
N VAL A 234 30.04 62.52 -23.94
CA VAL A 234 30.41 61.16 -23.50
C VAL A 234 31.23 61.28 -22.22
N ARG A 235 30.94 60.45 -21.21
CA ARG A 235 31.85 60.18 -20.11
C ARG A 235 31.79 58.70 -19.75
N ILE A 236 32.95 58.10 -19.49
CA ILE A 236 33.15 56.66 -19.30
C ILE A 236 33.77 56.49 -17.92
N GLU A 237 33.08 55.83 -16.99
CA GLU A 237 33.62 55.44 -15.69
C GLU A 237 33.18 53.98 -15.40
N GLN A 238 33.97 53.25 -14.61
CA GLN A 238 34.02 51.78 -14.61
C GLN A 238 33.25 51.15 -13.43
N PRO A 239 32.74 49.91 -13.55
CA PRO A 239 32.12 49.19 -12.44
C PRO A 239 33.17 48.56 -11.52
N ASP A 240 33.06 48.84 -10.21
CA ASP A 240 34.02 48.39 -9.19
C ASP A 240 33.61 47.05 -8.53
N VAL A 241 34.57 46.36 -7.90
CA VAL A 241 34.41 44.96 -7.45
C VAL A 241 33.99 44.83 -5.98
N LEU A 242 32.98 44.01 -5.68
CA LEU A 242 32.55 43.68 -4.31
C LEU A 242 32.90 42.23 -3.89
N PRO A 243 33.57 42.03 -2.74
CA PRO A 243 33.96 40.69 -2.24
C PRO A 243 32.88 40.03 -1.34
N THR A 244 33.00 38.71 -1.15
CA THR A 244 32.05 37.89 -0.37
C THR A 244 32.33 37.88 1.15
N PRO A 245 31.29 37.84 2.02
CA PRO A 245 31.44 37.91 3.47
C PRO A 245 31.76 36.56 4.16
N ARG A 246 32.31 36.64 5.38
CA ARG A 246 32.58 35.50 6.28
C ARG A 246 31.65 35.50 7.50
N SER A 247 31.47 34.33 8.13
CA SER A 247 30.69 34.14 9.35
C SER A 247 31.49 34.41 10.64
N ARG A 248 30.85 35.05 11.63
CA ARG A 248 31.04 34.88 13.09
C ARG A 248 29.94 35.63 13.86
N GLY A 249 29.63 35.19 15.08
CA GLY A 249 28.66 35.84 15.98
C GLY A 249 29.31 36.48 17.22
N GLY A 250 28.52 37.24 17.97
CA GLY A 250 28.89 37.87 19.25
C GLY A 250 27.77 38.79 19.78
N ASP A 251 27.64 38.91 21.10
CA ASP A 251 26.55 39.58 21.80
C ASP A 251 26.59 41.12 21.76
N GLY A 252 25.43 41.76 21.95
CA GLY A 252 25.34 43.18 22.34
C GLY A 252 24.06 43.91 21.91
N GLY A 253 23.25 44.34 22.88
CA GLY A 253 22.25 45.41 22.72
C GLY A 253 22.57 46.60 23.63
N PRO A 254 21.75 47.67 23.72
CA PRO A 254 20.41 47.81 23.11
C PRO A 254 20.14 49.16 22.39
N SER A 255 18.89 49.36 21.97
CA SER A 255 18.15 50.65 21.82
C SER A 255 17.93 51.32 20.44
N THR A 256 16.64 51.54 20.15
CA THR A 256 15.99 52.69 19.45
C THR A 256 16.16 53.02 17.96
N ARG A 257 14.98 53.13 17.30
CA ARG A 257 14.57 54.00 16.16
C ARG A 257 15.05 53.68 14.72
N GLY A 258 14.07 53.56 13.81
CA GLY A 258 14.20 53.95 12.39
C GLY A 258 13.92 52.84 11.36
N PRO A 259 12.92 52.97 10.45
CA PRO A 259 12.59 51.94 9.46
C PRO A 259 12.93 52.31 7.99
N ARG A 260 13.23 51.29 7.15
CA ARG A 260 12.54 51.02 5.86
C ARG A 260 13.10 49.80 5.07
N ASP A 261 12.16 49.00 4.58
CA ASP A 261 12.03 48.35 3.24
C ASP A 261 13.23 47.67 2.53
N ARG A 262 13.08 46.37 2.18
CA ARG A 262 13.94 45.64 1.23
C ARG A 262 13.26 44.42 0.57
N ALA A 263 13.26 44.37 -0.77
CA ALA A 263 13.18 43.19 -1.64
C ALA A 263 13.89 43.57 -2.97
N GLY A 264 14.79 42.76 -3.59
CA GLY A 264 14.49 41.63 -4.48
C GLY A 264 14.58 42.10 -5.96
N VAL A 265 14.97 41.34 -7.00
CA VAL A 265 15.45 39.95 -7.23
C VAL A 265 16.28 39.96 -8.56
N GLY A 266 17.24 39.05 -8.80
CA GLY A 266 17.93 38.91 -10.11
C GLY A 266 19.08 37.84 -10.15
N PRO A 267 19.17 36.92 -11.15
CA PRO A 267 20.07 35.75 -11.07
C PRO A 267 20.98 35.44 -12.33
N ASP A 268 21.77 34.35 -12.22
CA ASP A 268 22.34 33.44 -13.27
C ASP A 268 23.38 33.96 -14.31
N ALA A 269 24.31 33.18 -14.93
CA ALA A 269 24.99 31.85 -14.75
C ALA A 269 26.07 31.68 -15.88
N PRO A 270 26.80 30.54 -16.15
CA PRO A 270 27.16 29.32 -15.39
C PRO A 270 28.70 29.30 -15.02
N PRO A 271 29.73 28.57 -15.58
CA PRO A 271 29.89 27.47 -16.59
C PRO A 271 30.61 26.17 -16.04
N THR A 272 31.48 25.47 -16.81
CA THR A 272 31.94 24.06 -16.60
C THR A 272 33.42 23.72 -16.98
N GLU A 273 34.00 22.68 -16.33
CA GLU A 273 35.09 21.72 -16.76
C GLU A 273 36.50 22.28 -17.15
N GLU A 274 37.64 21.56 -17.20
CA GLU A 274 38.05 20.11 -17.19
C GLU A 274 39.45 19.91 -16.49
N ASP A 275 40.13 18.73 -16.59
CA ASP A 275 41.38 18.33 -15.82
C ASP A 275 42.69 18.32 -16.72
N ALA A 276 43.92 17.84 -16.44
CA ALA A 276 44.51 16.91 -15.44
C ALA A 276 46.07 16.95 -15.27
N GLY A 277 46.58 16.44 -14.14
CA GLY A 277 47.97 15.95 -13.92
C GLY A 277 49.01 16.95 -13.33
N THR A 278 50.13 16.57 -12.67
CA THR A 278 50.77 15.24 -12.42
C THR A 278 51.77 15.29 -11.22
N ARG A 279 52.17 14.11 -10.66
CA ARG A 279 53.36 13.81 -9.79
C ARG A 279 53.30 13.94 -8.24
N SER A 280 52.77 12.86 -7.63
CA SER A 280 53.30 12.03 -6.50
C SER A 280 54.81 12.10 -6.11
N PRO A 281 55.29 11.52 -4.96
CA PRO A 281 54.56 10.84 -3.85
C PRO A 281 55.12 10.94 -2.37
N ARG A 282 54.33 10.39 -1.39
CA ARG A 282 54.70 9.75 -0.08
C ARG A 282 55.32 10.62 1.05
N ARG A 283 54.77 10.60 2.29
CA ARG A 283 54.85 9.46 3.25
C ARG A 283 53.87 9.57 4.46
N ASN A 284 53.01 8.55 4.67
CA ASN A 284 52.33 8.09 5.92
C ASN A 284 51.46 9.05 6.78
N LYS A 285 50.47 8.57 7.58
CA LYS A 285 49.72 7.28 7.60
C LYS A 285 48.35 7.47 8.30
N ARG A 286 47.31 6.85 7.69
CA ARG A 286 45.93 6.51 8.11
C ARG A 286 45.47 6.68 9.58
N ARG A 287 44.16 7.04 9.71
CA ARG A 287 43.06 6.50 10.58
C ARG A 287 43.27 6.46 12.12
N GLY A 288 42.25 6.49 12.97
CA GLY A 288 40.78 6.55 12.78
C GLY A 288 40.04 5.54 13.69
N GLY A 289 38.84 5.84 14.17
CA GLY A 289 38.03 4.88 14.95
C GLY A 289 37.07 5.47 15.99
N THR A 290 35.80 5.06 15.89
CA THR A 290 34.69 5.08 16.88
C THR A 290 34.07 3.66 16.85
N PRO A 291 33.14 3.22 17.74
CA PRO A 291 32.44 3.92 18.82
C PRO A 291 32.35 3.16 20.18
N ALA A 292 31.60 3.76 21.11
CA ALA A 292 30.76 3.20 22.20
C ALA A 292 30.95 1.76 22.75
N THR A 293 31.03 1.64 24.09
CA THR A 293 29.91 1.20 24.97
C THR A 293 30.33 1.22 26.45
N THR A 294 29.39 1.38 27.38
CA THR A 294 29.61 1.21 28.84
C THR A 294 28.29 0.91 29.57
N GLY A 295 28.31 -0.08 30.47
CA GLY A 295 27.21 -0.43 31.38
C GLY A 295 27.69 -1.48 32.40
N GLY A 296 27.22 -1.41 33.65
CA GLY A 296 27.79 -2.14 34.80
C GLY A 296 28.99 -1.40 35.42
N THR A 297 29.16 -1.17 36.74
CA THR A 297 28.47 -1.69 37.96
C THR A 297 28.47 -3.23 38.04
N ASP A 298 28.97 -3.89 39.09
CA ASP A 298 29.16 -3.57 40.53
C ASP A 298 30.33 -4.42 41.10
N ASP A 299 30.84 -4.37 42.35
CA ASP A 299 30.77 -3.49 43.55
C ASP A 299 31.96 -3.88 44.50
N SER A 300 32.10 -3.21 45.65
CA SER A 300 32.64 -3.74 46.92
C SER A 300 34.16 -3.71 47.16
N ALA A 301 34.60 -2.52 47.55
CA ALA A 301 35.87 -2.20 48.20
C ALA A 301 36.38 -3.18 49.30
N ARG A 302 37.72 -3.39 49.37
CA ARG A 302 38.60 -2.89 50.48
C ARG A 302 40.10 -3.25 50.40
N LYS A 303 40.95 -2.22 50.58
CA LYS A 303 42.30 -2.20 51.22
C LYS A 303 43.29 -3.37 50.99
N ARG A 304 44.39 -3.06 50.29
CA ARG A 304 45.78 -3.21 50.81
C ARG A 304 46.70 -2.10 50.23
N ARG A 305 47.95 -1.96 50.69
CA ARG A 305 48.65 -0.65 50.75
C ARG A 305 50.13 -0.69 50.34
N GLY A 306 50.47 0.04 49.27
CA GLY A 306 51.82 0.52 48.91
C GLY A 306 52.70 -0.43 48.07
N PRO A 307 53.91 -0.01 47.62
CA PRO A 307 54.51 1.32 47.81
C PRO A 307 55.12 2.01 46.55
N GLN A 308 55.01 3.34 46.51
CA GLN A 308 56.09 4.33 46.24
C GLN A 308 57.02 4.23 45.01
N THR A 309 57.04 5.30 44.21
CA THR A 309 58.26 6.00 43.70
C THR A 309 57.93 7.48 43.40
N GLN A 310 58.89 8.39 43.58
CA GLN A 310 58.79 9.85 43.35
C GLN A 310 59.40 10.21 41.97
N GLY A 311 59.20 11.33 41.30
CA GLY A 311 58.50 12.60 41.57
C GLY A 311 58.38 13.38 40.23
N PRO A 312 58.64 14.70 40.11
CA PRO A 312 58.98 15.71 41.11
C PRO A 312 57.85 16.74 41.37
N GLY A 313 58.07 17.66 42.31
CA GLY A 313 57.10 18.70 42.70
C GLY A 313 57.09 19.94 41.79
N TRP A 314 55.95 20.63 41.75
CA TRP A 314 55.76 21.94 41.11
C TRP A 314 56.14 23.05 42.09
N ARG A 315 56.57 24.23 41.61
CA ARG A 315 56.96 25.34 42.50
C ARG A 315 55.73 26.08 43.03
N GLU A 316 55.91 26.73 44.18
CA GLU A 316 54.83 27.46 44.86
C GLU A 316 54.31 28.66 44.04
N GLN A 317 55.17 29.26 43.22
CA GLN A 317 54.77 30.26 42.22
C GLN A 317 53.92 29.66 41.08
N ASP A 318 54.22 28.45 40.60
CA ASP A 318 53.42 27.77 39.58
C ASP A 318 52.00 27.46 40.10
N LEU A 319 51.91 27.11 41.39
CA LEU A 319 50.64 26.88 42.08
C LEU A 319 49.83 28.17 42.24
N LEU A 320 50.47 29.26 42.69
CA LEU A 320 49.83 30.59 42.81
C LEU A 320 49.38 31.15 41.46
N GLU A 321 50.19 31.05 40.40
CA GLU A 321 49.79 31.53 39.08
C GLU A 321 48.65 30.66 38.49
N ARG A 322 48.71 29.34 38.70
CA ARG A 322 47.63 28.42 38.33
C ARG A 322 46.33 28.72 39.09
N GLU A 323 46.40 29.07 40.37
CA GLU A 323 45.22 29.48 41.15
C GLU A 323 44.67 30.84 40.71
N GLN A 324 45.51 31.81 40.34
CA GLN A 324 45.05 33.08 39.76
C GLN A 324 44.42 32.90 38.37
N ARG A 325 44.94 31.97 37.55
CA ARG A 325 44.32 31.58 36.28
C ARG A 325 42.98 30.83 36.51
N LEU A 326 42.87 30.02 37.55
CA LEU A 326 41.63 29.32 37.96
C LEU A 326 40.60 30.23 38.66
N SER A 327 41.01 31.34 39.28
CA SER A 327 40.09 32.31 39.86
C SER A 327 39.49 33.25 38.81
N ARG A 328 40.28 33.62 37.79
CA ARG A 328 39.81 34.44 36.65
C ARG A 328 38.99 33.67 35.61
N SER A 329 39.18 32.36 35.46
CA SER A 329 38.37 31.50 34.55
C SER A 329 37.03 31.06 35.17
N GLY A 330 36.34 31.98 35.85
CA GLY A 330 35.14 31.74 36.67
C GLY A 330 33.84 31.45 35.91
N GLY A 331 33.82 30.50 34.97
CA GLY A 331 32.64 30.09 34.22
C GLY A 331 31.93 28.86 34.79
N PHE A 332 30.63 28.98 35.08
CA PHE A 332 29.63 27.91 35.37
C PHE A 332 29.92 26.88 36.49
N MET A 333 31.04 26.15 36.43
CA MET A 333 31.25 24.94 37.24
C MET A 333 31.40 25.23 38.74
N ARG A 334 31.94 26.41 39.11
CA ARG A 334 32.08 26.82 40.52
C ARG A 334 30.74 27.24 41.15
N GLN A 335 29.80 27.75 40.34
CA GLN A 335 28.44 28.08 40.78
C GLN A 335 27.62 26.81 41.00
N ARG A 336 27.59 25.89 40.01
CA ARG A 336 26.90 24.59 40.15
C ARG A 336 27.38 23.78 41.38
N ARG A 337 28.68 23.83 41.70
CA ARG A 337 29.23 23.24 42.95
C ARG A 337 28.88 24.01 44.23
N ARG A 338 28.70 25.33 44.19
CA ARG A 338 28.23 26.12 45.34
C ARG A 338 26.75 25.85 45.60
N ASP A 339 25.93 25.80 44.57
CA ASP A 339 24.48 25.53 44.66
C ASP A 339 24.20 24.10 45.19
N GLN A 340 24.91 23.10 44.67
CA GLN A 340 24.82 21.72 45.18
C GLN A 340 25.23 21.58 46.65
N LYS A 341 26.21 22.38 47.11
CA LYS A 341 26.69 22.33 48.50
C LYS A 341 25.82 23.15 49.45
N MET A 342 25.26 24.29 49.00
CA MET A 342 24.27 25.06 49.75
C MET A 342 22.95 24.27 49.93
N LYS A 343 22.50 23.52 48.92
CA LYS A 343 21.36 22.60 49.06
C LYS A 343 21.54 21.47 50.09
N HIS A 344 22.75 21.26 50.62
CA HIS A 344 23.05 20.26 51.65
C HIS A 344 23.35 20.86 53.05
N GLN A 345 23.23 22.17 53.24
CA GLN A 345 23.44 22.83 54.54
C GLN A 345 22.33 23.84 54.88
N GLY A 346 21.07 23.40 54.74
CA GLY A 346 19.94 23.98 55.48
C GLY A 346 19.89 23.39 56.90
N PRO A 347 19.73 24.19 57.97
CA PRO A 347 19.85 23.70 59.33
C PRO A 347 18.52 23.18 59.89
N HIS A 348 18.32 21.86 59.92
CA HIS A 348 17.55 21.21 60.98
C HIS A 348 17.98 19.75 61.17
N SER A 349 18.24 19.36 62.41
CA SER A 349 18.49 17.99 62.81
C SER A 349 17.20 17.28 63.20
N GLY A 350 17.02 16.03 62.78
CA GLY A 350 16.15 15.11 63.49
C GLY A 350 14.67 15.00 63.08
N GLN A 351 14.34 15.13 61.79
CA GLN A 351 13.15 14.46 61.22
C GLN A 351 13.33 14.25 59.72
N ARG A 352 12.99 13.05 59.21
CA ARG A 352 12.69 12.89 57.78
C ARG A 352 11.37 13.61 57.51
N ALA A 353 11.29 14.34 56.40
CA ALA A 353 9.98 14.68 55.84
C ALA A 353 9.34 13.37 55.38
N MET A 354 8.28 12.94 56.08
CA MET A 354 7.55 11.72 55.76
C MET A 354 7.01 11.77 54.33
N THR A 355 7.18 10.69 53.58
CA THR A 355 6.57 10.53 52.25
C THR A 355 5.04 10.42 52.35
N ALA A 356 4.33 10.55 51.23
CA ALA A 356 2.86 10.37 51.22
C ALA A 356 2.46 8.98 51.74
N ALA A 357 3.23 7.94 51.37
CA ALA A 357 3.14 6.58 51.91
C ALA A 357 3.31 6.47 53.44
N GLU A 358 4.07 7.37 54.08
CA GLU A 358 4.24 7.41 55.55
C GLU A 358 3.15 8.27 56.25
N LYS A 359 2.13 8.73 55.51
CA LYS A 359 1.06 9.63 56.01
C LYS A 359 -0.38 9.20 55.70
N GLY A 360 -0.62 8.14 54.92
CA GLY A 360 -1.97 7.63 54.64
C GLY A 360 -2.89 8.66 53.96
N GLY A 361 -2.35 9.44 53.01
CA GLY A 361 -3.11 10.45 52.27
C GLY A 361 -3.63 9.95 50.93
N THR A 362 -4.77 10.47 50.48
CA THR A 362 -5.25 10.31 49.11
C THR A 362 -4.26 10.97 48.13
N VAL A 363 -3.75 10.21 47.17
CA VAL A 363 -2.79 10.72 46.17
C VAL A 363 -3.52 10.92 44.85
N LYS A 364 -3.68 12.18 44.44
CA LYS A 364 -4.19 12.53 43.11
C LYS A 364 -3.14 12.22 42.05
N VAL A 365 -3.49 11.39 41.07
CA VAL A 365 -2.63 11.02 39.92
C VAL A 365 -3.44 11.10 38.63
N THR A 366 -2.77 11.38 37.52
CA THR A 366 -3.41 11.63 36.23
C THR A 366 -3.08 10.55 35.20
N THR A 367 -4.04 10.20 34.34
CA THR A 367 -3.82 9.41 33.12
C THR A 367 -3.25 10.25 31.96
N PRO A 368 -2.47 9.68 31.02
CA PRO A 368 -1.87 8.34 31.06
C PRO A 368 -0.81 8.24 32.15
N LEU A 369 -0.59 7.02 32.65
CA LEU A 369 -0.09 6.80 34.01
C LEU A 369 0.97 5.68 34.01
N THR A 370 2.26 6.03 34.09
CA THR A 370 3.34 5.01 34.08
C THR A 370 3.77 4.58 35.49
N ILE A 371 4.48 3.45 35.59
CA ILE A 371 5.05 2.97 36.87
C ILE A 371 5.99 3.99 37.51
N LYS A 372 6.72 4.73 36.66
CA LYS A 372 7.62 5.81 37.06
C LYS A 372 6.85 7.01 37.62
N ASP A 373 5.72 7.36 37.04
CA ASP A 373 4.88 8.48 37.51
C ASP A 373 4.18 8.12 38.82
N LEU A 374 3.63 6.91 38.92
CA LEU A 374 3.16 6.33 40.20
C LEU A 374 4.23 6.36 41.29
N SER A 375 5.45 5.93 40.97
CA SER A 375 6.57 5.95 41.91
C SER A 375 6.91 7.38 42.37
N SER A 376 6.77 8.36 41.48
CA SER A 376 7.00 9.78 41.80
C SER A 376 5.89 10.42 42.63
N ALA A 377 4.63 10.03 42.43
CA ALA A 377 3.47 10.60 43.12
C ALA A 377 3.23 9.96 44.49
N THR A 378 3.34 8.64 44.59
CA THR A 378 3.11 7.87 45.82
C THR A 378 4.32 7.84 46.74
N GLY A 379 5.54 7.93 46.17
CA GLY A 379 6.80 7.74 46.88
C GLY A 379 7.22 6.27 47.08
N VAL A 380 6.41 5.31 46.62
CA VAL A 380 6.79 3.87 46.56
C VAL A 380 7.85 3.68 45.46
N LYS A 381 8.84 2.79 45.63
CA LYS A 381 9.88 2.61 44.61
C LYS A 381 9.33 1.86 43.40
N ALA A 382 9.62 2.31 42.18
CA ALA A 382 9.19 1.64 40.95
C ALA A 382 9.52 0.13 40.91
N ALA A 383 10.64 -0.30 41.50
CA ALA A 383 11.01 -1.72 41.59
C ALA A 383 10.07 -2.54 42.52
N GLU A 384 9.49 -1.92 43.56
CA GLU A 384 8.50 -2.55 44.45
C GLU A 384 7.13 -2.64 43.75
N ILE A 385 6.77 -1.64 42.94
CA ILE A 385 5.55 -1.64 42.10
C ILE A 385 5.65 -2.70 41.00
N VAL A 386 6.77 -2.75 40.25
CA VAL A 386 7.04 -3.80 39.25
C VAL A 386 7.00 -5.19 39.88
N LYS A 387 7.53 -5.37 41.09
CA LYS A 387 7.47 -6.65 41.80
C LYS A 387 6.04 -7.07 42.14
N ARG A 388 5.17 -6.13 42.53
CA ARG A 388 3.74 -6.41 42.78
C ARG A 388 3.00 -6.78 41.49
N LEU A 389 3.22 -6.05 40.39
CA LEU A 389 2.69 -6.38 39.06
C LEU A 389 3.09 -7.80 38.64
N PHE A 390 4.38 -8.13 38.75
CA PHE A 390 4.89 -9.46 38.43
C PHE A 390 4.26 -10.56 39.31
N MET A 391 4.02 -10.30 40.60
CA MET A 391 3.31 -11.23 41.49
C MET A 391 1.82 -11.40 41.15
N LYS A 392 1.19 -10.42 40.49
CA LYS A 392 -0.16 -10.53 39.90
C LYS A 392 -0.14 -11.06 38.46
N GLY A 393 1.00 -11.52 37.96
CA GLY A 393 1.19 -12.11 36.62
C GLY A 393 1.43 -11.09 35.49
N ILE A 394 1.50 -9.79 35.79
CA ILE A 394 1.59 -8.72 34.80
C ILE A 394 3.07 -8.30 34.61
N MET A 395 3.63 -8.52 33.41
CA MET A 395 5.02 -8.19 33.08
C MET A 395 5.17 -6.78 32.50
N SER A 396 5.12 -5.76 33.36
CA SER A 396 5.25 -4.35 32.95
C SER A 396 6.66 -3.76 33.21
N SER A 397 7.21 -3.05 32.22
CA SER A 397 8.47 -2.30 32.38
C SER A 397 8.25 -0.96 33.10
N VAL A 398 9.28 -0.39 33.73
CA VAL A 398 9.19 0.87 34.51
C VAL A 398 8.60 2.06 33.73
N ASN A 399 8.70 2.06 32.40
CA ASN A 399 8.16 3.11 31.52
C ASN A 399 6.88 2.69 30.78
N ALA A 400 6.34 1.49 31.05
CA ALA A 400 5.04 1.10 30.53
C ALA A 400 3.92 1.87 31.25
N GLY A 401 2.83 2.12 30.52
CA GLY A 401 1.57 2.55 31.12
C GLY A 401 0.96 1.43 31.97
N ILE A 402 0.17 1.82 32.97
CA ILE A 402 -0.70 0.94 33.77
C ILE A 402 -2.10 1.54 33.70
N GLU A 403 -3.13 0.70 33.58
CA GLU A 403 -4.53 1.13 33.60
C GLU A 403 -4.92 1.72 34.97
N ALA A 404 -5.90 2.63 35.00
CA ALA A 404 -6.32 3.30 36.23
C ALA A 404 -6.76 2.30 37.32
N GLU A 405 -7.50 1.26 36.94
CA GLU A 405 -7.97 0.20 37.85
C GLU A 405 -6.80 -0.62 38.42
N GLN A 406 -5.91 -1.12 37.55
CA GLN A 406 -4.71 -1.85 37.96
C GLN A 406 -3.83 -1.00 38.91
N ALA A 407 -3.65 0.29 38.59
CA ALA A 407 -2.89 1.22 39.42
C ALA A 407 -3.51 1.40 40.81
N GLN A 408 -4.83 1.56 40.90
CA GLN A 408 -5.58 1.61 42.16
C GLN A 408 -5.39 0.31 42.95
N GLU A 409 -5.58 -0.85 42.31
CA GLU A 409 -5.47 -2.18 42.92
C GLU A 409 -4.06 -2.48 43.47
N ILE A 410 -3.01 -1.95 42.85
CA ILE A 410 -1.62 -2.06 43.33
C ILE A 410 -1.33 -1.08 44.47
N MET A 411 -1.96 0.10 44.51
CA MET A 411 -1.73 1.06 45.59
C MET A 411 -2.56 0.77 46.85
N LEU A 412 -3.70 0.09 46.72
CA LEU A 412 -4.40 -0.53 47.86
C LEU A 412 -3.50 -1.54 48.59
N ASP A 413 -2.68 -2.31 47.86
CA ASP A 413 -1.63 -3.20 48.37
C ASP A 413 -0.52 -2.48 49.18
N PHE A 414 -0.49 -1.14 49.14
CA PHE A 414 0.41 -0.24 49.88
C PHE A 414 -0.33 0.73 50.82
N GLU A 415 -1.63 0.52 51.09
CA GLU A 415 -2.50 1.39 51.89
C GLU A 415 -2.66 2.83 51.34
N ILE A 416 -2.40 3.05 50.05
CA ILE A 416 -2.52 4.35 49.37
C ILE A 416 -3.77 4.37 48.50
N VAL A 417 -4.74 5.20 48.86
CA VAL A 417 -5.90 5.49 48.00
C VAL A 417 -5.46 6.42 46.87
N LEU A 418 -5.43 5.91 45.65
CA LEU A 418 -5.29 6.74 44.45
C LEU A 418 -6.63 7.37 44.10
N GLU A 419 -6.62 8.69 43.93
CA GLU A 419 -7.72 9.42 43.30
C GLU A 419 -7.28 9.74 41.87
N VAL A 420 -7.81 9.00 40.89
CA VAL A 420 -7.39 9.15 39.49
C VAL A 420 -8.22 10.24 38.83
N GLU A 421 -7.63 11.42 38.67
CA GLU A 421 -8.21 12.51 37.87
C GLU A 421 -7.78 12.29 36.41
N GLU A 422 -8.71 11.94 35.53
CA GLU A 422 -8.40 11.93 34.11
C GLU A 422 -8.08 13.35 33.64
N LYS A 423 -6.93 13.52 32.94
CA LYS A 423 -6.72 14.75 32.20
C LYS A 423 -7.68 14.73 31.02
N ALA A 424 -8.70 15.58 31.08
CA ALA A 424 -9.37 16.06 29.89
C ALA A 424 -8.28 16.45 28.88
N THR A 425 -8.21 15.74 27.76
CA THR A 425 -7.28 16.07 26.67
C THR A 425 -7.64 17.46 26.14
N GLY A 426 -6.70 18.18 25.50
CA GLY A 426 -7.04 19.48 24.89
C GLY A 426 -8.22 19.40 23.92
N GLU A 427 -8.42 18.24 23.26
CA GLU A 427 -9.61 17.95 22.47
C GLU A 427 -10.86 17.71 23.33
N ALA A 428 -10.80 16.93 24.41
CA ALA A 428 -11.93 16.74 25.31
C ALA A 428 -12.32 18.04 26.04
N ALA A 429 -11.35 18.90 26.38
CA ALA A 429 -11.61 20.21 26.97
C ALA A 429 -12.22 21.20 25.96
N VAL A 430 -11.85 21.12 24.67
CA VAL A 430 -12.50 21.88 23.59
C VAL A 430 -13.89 21.33 23.28
N ALA A 431 -14.08 20.01 23.31
CA ALA A 431 -15.38 19.36 23.16
C ALA A 431 -16.32 19.72 24.32
N GLU A 432 -15.85 19.64 25.57
CA GLU A 432 -16.60 20.07 26.75
C GLU A 432 -16.88 21.57 26.72
N GLN A 433 -15.94 22.41 26.26
CA GLN A 433 -16.19 23.84 26.04
C GLN A 433 -17.26 24.09 24.96
N PHE A 434 -17.40 23.17 23.99
CA PHE A 434 -18.45 23.22 22.98
C PHE A 434 -19.79 22.72 23.52
N GLU A 435 -19.82 21.64 24.30
CA GLU A 435 -21.03 21.06 24.90
C GLU A 435 -21.61 21.95 26.01
N ARG A 436 -20.76 22.67 26.76
CA ARG A 436 -21.17 23.65 27.79
C ARG A 436 -21.60 25.01 27.21
N ARG A 437 -21.74 25.15 25.89
CA ARG A 437 -22.15 26.42 25.26
C ARG A 437 -23.67 26.58 25.26
N ASP A 438 -24.16 27.80 25.39
CA ASP A 438 -25.56 28.11 25.11
C ASP A 438 -25.85 27.96 23.60
N THR A 439 -26.95 27.30 23.24
CA THR A 439 -27.43 27.22 21.85
C THR A 439 -27.97 28.58 21.42
N VAL A 440 -27.48 29.09 20.27
CA VAL A 440 -27.75 30.47 19.85
C VAL A 440 -28.95 30.58 18.90
N ASP A 441 -29.08 29.64 17.96
CA ASP A 441 -30.07 29.65 16.89
C ASP A 441 -30.44 28.20 16.53
N GLU A 442 -31.08 27.50 17.48
CA GLU A 442 -31.55 26.12 17.30
C GLU A 442 -32.73 26.07 16.31
N ARG A 443 -32.53 25.40 15.17
CA ARG A 443 -33.54 25.21 14.12
C ARG A 443 -33.49 23.79 13.56
N PRO A 444 -34.59 23.32 12.93
CA PRO A 444 -34.58 22.06 12.19
C PRO A 444 -33.47 22.04 11.14
N ARG A 445 -32.76 20.91 11.02
CA ARG A 445 -31.65 20.72 10.08
C ARG A 445 -31.99 19.70 9.00
N SER A 446 -31.22 19.72 7.91
CA SER A 446 -31.28 18.70 6.88
C SER A 446 -30.75 17.37 7.42
N PRO A 447 -31.37 16.22 7.08
CA PRO A 447 -30.81 14.92 7.43
C PRO A 447 -29.51 14.66 6.66
N VAL A 448 -28.58 13.99 7.33
CA VAL A 448 -27.38 13.42 6.70
C VAL A 448 -27.59 11.92 6.57
N VAL A 449 -27.45 11.40 5.35
CA VAL A 449 -27.92 10.07 4.94
C VAL A 449 -26.78 9.28 4.30
N THR A 450 -26.38 8.15 4.91
CA THR A 450 -25.37 7.26 4.34
C THR A 450 -26.03 6.15 3.53
N ILE A 451 -25.48 5.84 2.34
CA ILE A 451 -25.96 4.70 1.54
C ILE A 451 -25.03 3.48 1.68
N LEU A 452 -25.55 2.43 2.34
CA LEU A 452 -24.90 1.14 2.55
C LEU A 452 -25.50 0.04 1.65
N GLY A 453 -24.90 -1.16 1.69
CA GLY A 453 -25.27 -2.30 0.85
C GLY A 453 -24.06 -2.92 0.14
N HIS A 454 -24.31 -4.06 -0.50
CA HIS A 454 -23.35 -4.88 -1.24
C HIS A 454 -22.76 -4.18 -2.49
N VAL A 455 -21.74 -4.80 -3.08
CA VAL A 455 -21.28 -4.51 -4.44
C VAL A 455 -22.39 -4.89 -5.44
N ASP A 456 -22.42 -4.24 -6.61
CA ASP A 456 -23.36 -4.45 -7.73
C ASP A 456 -24.87 -4.31 -7.43
N HIS A 457 -25.24 -4.00 -6.19
CA HIS A 457 -26.59 -3.56 -5.82
C HIS A 457 -26.99 -2.17 -6.37
N GLY A 458 -26.12 -1.53 -7.16
CA GLY A 458 -26.40 -0.27 -7.86
C GLY A 458 -26.41 0.97 -6.95
N LYS A 459 -25.64 0.99 -5.85
CA LYS A 459 -25.57 2.12 -4.90
C LYS A 459 -25.16 3.43 -5.58
N THR A 460 -24.00 3.42 -6.25
CA THR A 460 -23.47 4.58 -6.99
C THR A 460 -24.44 5.00 -8.10
N SER A 461 -25.05 4.04 -8.81
CA SER A 461 -26.06 4.31 -9.85
C SER A 461 -27.31 5.00 -9.30
N LEU A 462 -27.77 4.62 -8.10
CA LEU A 462 -28.90 5.26 -7.42
C LEU A 462 -28.52 6.67 -6.96
N LEU A 463 -27.31 6.85 -6.41
CA LEU A 463 -26.78 8.15 -6.01
C LEU A 463 -26.56 9.09 -7.20
N ASP A 464 -26.09 8.59 -8.34
CA ASP A 464 -25.97 9.33 -9.60
C ASP A 464 -27.34 9.77 -10.11
N ARG A 465 -28.34 8.88 -10.06
CA ARG A 465 -29.71 9.22 -10.45
C ARG A 465 -30.33 10.30 -9.55
N ILE A 466 -30.03 10.26 -8.25
CA ILE A 466 -30.39 11.30 -7.27
C ILE A 466 -29.62 12.62 -7.55
N ARG A 467 -28.31 12.55 -7.80
CA ARG A 467 -27.42 13.69 -8.10
C ARG A 467 -27.71 14.32 -9.46
N LYS A 468 -28.40 13.61 -10.36
CA LYS A 468 -28.57 13.92 -11.80
C LYS A 468 -27.21 14.06 -12.51
N ALA A 469 -26.28 13.18 -12.13
CA ALA A 469 -24.92 13.07 -12.65
C ALA A 469 -24.69 11.66 -13.21
N ASN A 470 -23.46 11.41 -13.70
CA ASN A 470 -22.99 10.09 -14.06
C ASN A 470 -21.50 9.99 -13.65
N VAL A 471 -21.27 9.55 -12.42
CA VAL A 471 -19.96 9.39 -11.79
C VAL A 471 -19.49 7.94 -11.92
N ALA A 472 -20.39 6.96 -11.84
CA ALA A 472 -20.08 5.54 -11.95
C ALA A 472 -19.34 5.18 -13.26
N GLU A 473 -19.73 5.74 -14.40
CA GLU A 473 -19.01 5.57 -15.68
C GLU A 473 -17.62 6.24 -15.72
N GLY A 474 -17.35 7.18 -14.81
CA GLY A 474 -16.10 7.93 -14.71
C GLY A 474 -15.13 7.42 -13.63
N GLU A 475 -15.58 6.56 -12.71
CA GLU A 475 -14.73 5.98 -11.67
C GLU A 475 -13.91 4.79 -12.19
N ALA A 476 -12.64 4.71 -11.79
CA ALA A 476 -11.76 3.63 -12.21
C ALA A 476 -12.27 2.27 -11.69
N GLY A 477 -12.49 1.33 -12.61
CA GLY A 477 -13.11 0.04 -12.31
C GLY A 477 -14.64 0.08 -12.10
N GLY A 478 -15.30 1.22 -12.36
CA GLY A 478 -16.75 1.37 -12.18
C GLY A 478 -17.23 1.33 -10.73
N ILE A 479 -16.31 1.50 -9.78
CA ILE A 479 -16.59 1.36 -8.34
C ILE A 479 -16.13 2.58 -7.53
N THR A 480 -17.00 3.00 -6.62
CA THR A 480 -16.70 4.04 -5.64
C THR A 480 -15.74 3.51 -4.59
N GLN A 481 -14.56 4.13 -4.47
CA GLN A 481 -13.46 3.68 -3.62
C GLN A 481 -13.03 4.70 -2.55
N ALA A 482 -13.66 5.88 -2.50
CA ALA A 482 -13.44 6.90 -1.46
C ALA A 482 -14.79 7.46 -0.97
N THR A 483 -14.86 7.82 0.32
CA THR A 483 -16.08 8.39 0.90
C THR A 483 -16.34 9.79 0.35
N SER A 484 -17.52 10.02 -0.25
CA SER A 484 -17.88 11.34 -0.82
C SER A 484 -19.19 11.87 -0.24
N ALA A 485 -19.36 13.19 -0.20
CA ALA A 485 -20.60 13.81 0.28
C ALA A 485 -21.08 14.92 -0.65
N PHE A 486 -22.40 15.05 -0.79
CA PHE A 486 -23.04 16.01 -1.69
C PHE A 486 -24.42 16.44 -1.19
N LEU A 487 -24.92 17.57 -1.70
CA LEU A 487 -26.16 18.20 -1.26
C LEU A 487 -27.23 18.16 -2.35
N VAL A 488 -28.36 17.52 -2.03
CA VAL A 488 -29.51 17.34 -2.93
C VAL A 488 -30.68 18.16 -2.41
N SER A 489 -31.23 19.03 -3.25
CA SER A 489 -32.44 19.78 -2.92
C SER A 489 -33.69 19.00 -3.32
N VAL A 490 -34.60 18.81 -2.37
CA VAL A 490 -35.87 18.08 -2.51
C VAL A 490 -37.02 19.04 -2.27
N GLU A 491 -38.08 18.92 -3.06
CA GLU A 491 -39.31 19.71 -2.92
C GLU A 491 -40.34 18.83 -2.18
N ALA A 492 -40.42 18.98 -0.86
CA ALA A 492 -41.29 18.20 0.01
C ALA A 492 -42.51 19.05 0.38
N GLY A 493 -43.60 18.89 -0.38
CA GLY A 493 -44.74 19.81 -0.34
C GLY A 493 -44.34 21.23 -0.74
N GLU A 494 -44.78 22.24 0.01
CA GLU A 494 -44.43 23.64 -0.24
C GLU A 494 -43.00 24.02 0.22
N ALA A 495 -42.31 23.14 0.97
CA ALA A 495 -41.01 23.43 1.56
C ALA A 495 -39.87 22.82 0.74
N LYS A 496 -38.95 23.67 0.25
CA LYS A 496 -37.68 23.20 -0.30
C LYS A 496 -36.73 22.84 0.84
N ARG A 497 -36.34 21.58 0.91
CA ARG A 497 -35.33 21.07 1.85
C ARG A 497 -34.09 20.61 1.11
N ASN A 498 -33.02 20.44 1.85
CA ASN A 498 -31.85 19.71 1.38
C ASN A 498 -31.74 18.38 2.13
N ILE A 499 -31.08 17.41 1.51
CA ILE A 499 -30.60 16.17 2.10
C ILE A 499 -29.11 16.09 1.78
N CYS A 500 -28.27 15.81 2.78
CA CYS A 500 -26.86 15.53 2.56
C CYS A 500 -26.67 14.03 2.40
N PHE A 501 -26.18 13.59 1.25
CA PHE A 501 -25.88 12.19 1.00
C PHE A 501 -24.39 11.90 1.19
N LEU A 502 -24.10 10.81 1.91
CA LEU A 502 -22.78 10.22 2.09
C LEU A 502 -22.71 8.91 1.30
N ASP A 503 -21.82 8.88 0.31
CA ASP A 503 -21.50 7.70 -0.48
C ASP A 503 -20.37 6.91 0.19
N THR A 504 -20.50 5.57 0.24
CA THR A 504 -19.54 4.68 0.91
C THR A 504 -19.22 3.44 0.05
N PRO A 505 -17.95 3.06 -0.10
CA PRO A 505 -17.58 1.87 -0.86
C PRO A 505 -18.23 0.55 -0.36
N GLY A 506 -18.75 -0.24 -1.28
CA GLY A 506 -19.44 -1.51 -0.98
C GLY A 506 -18.52 -2.68 -0.62
N HIS A 507 -17.33 -2.75 -1.22
CA HIS A 507 -16.42 -3.90 -1.10
C HIS A 507 -15.92 -4.14 0.34
N LYS A 508 -15.76 -5.42 0.73
CA LYS A 508 -15.34 -5.91 2.06
C LYS A 508 -14.20 -5.07 2.68
N ALA A 509 -13.13 -4.79 1.92
CA ALA A 509 -11.96 -4.02 2.37
C ALA A 509 -12.30 -2.69 3.06
N PHE A 510 -13.39 -2.04 2.64
CA PHE A 510 -13.81 -0.73 3.12
C PHE A 510 -14.82 -0.80 4.29
N SER A 511 -14.86 -1.90 5.05
CA SER A 511 -15.78 -2.05 6.19
C SER A 511 -15.62 -0.94 7.25
N GLU A 512 -14.42 -0.41 7.42
CA GLU A 512 -14.16 0.75 8.30
C GLU A 512 -14.71 2.06 7.73
N MET A 513 -14.72 2.26 6.41
CA MET A 513 -15.44 3.39 5.79
C MET A 513 -16.95 3.26 5.98
N ARG A 514 -17.53 2.05 5.85
CA ARG A 514 -18.96 1.81 6.11
C ARG A 514 -19.33 2.10 7.58
N SER A 515 -18.49 1.66 8.52
CA SER A 515 -18.68 1.91 9.95
C SER A 515 -18.59 3.42 10.27
N ARG A 516 -17.56 4.12 9.75
CA ARG A 516 -17.43 5.58 9.85
C ARG A 516 -18.65 6.29 9.27
N GLY A 517 -19.06 5.94 8.05
CA GLY A 517 -20.23 6.52 7.39
C GLY A 517 -21.53 6.36 8.19
N ALA A 518 -21.77 5.20 8.79
CA ALA A 518 -22.93 4.99 9.67
C ALA A 518 -22.88 5.91 10.90
N MET A 519 -21.72 6.01 11.59
CA MET A 519 -21.52 6.88 12.76
C MET A 519 -21.60 8.38 12.45
N MET A 520 -21.48 8.79 11.19
CA MET A 520 -21.56 10.19 10.74
C MET A 520 -22.99 10.68 10.47
N THR A 521 -23.99 9.80 10.49
CA THR A 521 -25.31 10.06 9.87
C THR A 521 -26.54 9.89 10.75
N ASP A 522 -27.61 10.57 10.34
CA ASP A 522 -28.91 10.58 11.01
C ASP A 522 -29.83 9.44 10.52
N ILE A 523 -29.63 8.96 9.29
CA ILE A 523 -30.39 7.88 8.66
C ILE A 523 -29.45 7.05 7.78
N VAL A 524 -29.62 5.72 7.74
CA VAL A 524 -28.94 4.84 6.77
C VAL A 524 -29.94 4.31 5.74
N VAL A 525 -29.63 4.47 4.46
CA VAL A 525 -30.33 3.78 3.36
C VAL A 525 -29.56 2.50 3.01
N LEU A 526 -30.22 1.37 3.15
CA LEU A 526 -29.67 0.05 2.82
C LEU A 526 -30.15 -0.38 1.43
N VAL A 527 -29.26 -0.39 0.45
CA VAL A 527 -29.61 -0.78 -0.93
C VAL A 527 -29.51 -2.30 -1.09
N ILE A 528 -30.63 -2.90 -1.45
CA ILE A 528 -30.78 -4.35 -1.68
C ILE A 528 -31.28 -4.53 -3.09
N ALA A 529 -30.54 -5.24 -3.94
CA ALA A 529 -31.04 -5.54 -5.27
C ALA A 529 -32.15 -6.60 -5.21
N ALA A 530 -33.20 -6.40 -5.99
CA ALA A 530 -34.38 -7.26 -5.98
C ALA A 530 -34.10 -8.66 -6.57
N ASP A 531 -33.18 -8.79 -7.52
CA ASP A 531 -32.71 -10.08 -8.05
C ASP A 531 -31.92 -10.86 -6.98
N ASP A 532 -30.92 -10.24 -6.36
CA ASP A 532 -30.01 -10.87 -5.39
C ASP A 532 -30.71 -11.18 -4.05
N GLY A 533 -31.24 -10.15 -3.39
CA GLY A 533 -31.72 -10.18 -2.00
C GLY A 533 -30.64 -9.89 -0.96
N VAL A 534 -30.77 -10.45 0.25
CA VAL A 534 -29.84 -10.17 1.35
C VAL A 534 -28.53 -10.96 1.18
N MET A 535 -27.43 -10.24 0.98
CA MET A 535 -26.07 -10.77 0.83
C MET A 535 -25.20 -10.49 2.08
N PRO A 536 -24.06 -11.19 2.31
CA PRO A 536 -23.26 -11.03 3.53
C PRO A 536 -22.81 -9.60 3.83
N GLN A 537 -22.45 -8.79 2.82
CA GLN A 537 -22.10 -7.37 3.01
C GLN A 537 -23.32 -6.48 3.33
N THR A 538 -24.53 -6.92 2.97
CA THR A 538 -25.79 -6.33 3.45
C THR A 538 -25.93 -6.59 4.94
N VAL A 539 -25.64 -7.81 5.42
CA VAL A 539 -25.66 -8.16 6.86
C VAL A 539 -24.60 -7.37 7.65
N GLU A 540 -23.38 -7.22 7.13
CA GLU A 540 -22.37 -6.29 7.69
C GLU A 540 -22.93 -4.87 7.83
N SER A 541 -23.60 -4.37 6.77
CA SER A 541 -24.17 -3.02 6.73
C SER A 541 -25.29 -2.82 7.76
N ILE A 542 -26.16 -3.83 7.94
CA ILE A 542 -27.20 -3.85 8.98
C ILE A 542 -26.55 -3.78 10.36
N ASN A 543 -25.49 -4.56 10.60
CA ASN A 543 -24.79 -4.58 11.88
C ASN A 543 -24.10 -3.25 12.20
N HIS A 544 -23.47 -2.59 11.20
CA HIS A 544 -22.87 -1.25 11.39
C HIS A 544 -23.91 -0.18 11.74
N ALA A 545 -25.06 -0.16 11.05
CA ALA A 545 -26.13 0.79 11.36
C ALA A 545 -26.78 0.53 12.73
N LYS A 546 -27.01 -0.74 13.09
CA LYS A 546 -27.50 -1.14 14.42
C LYS A 546 -26.51 -0.80 15.54
N ALA A 547 -25.20 -0.97 15.31
CA ALA A 547 -24.16 -0.58 16.26
C ALA A 547 -24.03 0.95 16.43
N ALA A 548 -24.32 1.73 15.38
CA ALA A 548 -24.39 3.19 15.44
C ALA A 548 -25.71 3.71 16.05
N GLY A 549 -26.74 2.87 16.20
CA GLY A 549 -28.06 3.25 16.71
C GLY A 549 -28.91 4.06 15.71
N VAL A 550 -28.59 3.99 14.42
CA VAL A 550 -29.16 4.86 13.37
C VAL A 550 -30.35 4.16 12.67
N PRO A 551 -31.48 4.85 12.42
CA PRO A 551 -32.63 4.27 11.71
C PRO A 551 -32.27 3.82 10.29
N LEU A 552 -32.85 2.69 9.90
CA LEU A 552 -32.62 2.01 8.62
C LEU A 552 -33.86 2.13 7.71
N ILE A 553 -33.65 2.59 6.48
CA ILE A 553 -34.64 2.53 5.38
C ILE A 553 -34.07 1.62 4.30
N VAL A 554 -34.86 0.68 3.79
CA VAL A 554 -34.41 -0.24 2.73
C VAL A 554 -34.82 0.32 1.37
N ALA A 555 -33.85 0.49 0.47
CA ALA A 555 -34.08 0.77 -0.94
C ALA A 555 -33.94 -0.53 -1.74
N LEU A 556 -35.08 -1.14 -2.10
CA LEU A 556 -35.12 -2.33 -2.94
C LEU A 556 -34.90 -1.91 -4.40
N ASN A 557 -33.69 -2.07 -4.93
CA ASN A 557 -33.27 -1.59 -6.26
C ASN A 557 -33.46 -2.66 -7.36
N LYS A 558 -33.25 -2.27 -8.63
CA LYS A 558 -33.40 -3.12 -9.85
C LYS A 558 -34.83 -3.65 -10.11
N ILE A 559 -35.88 -2.98 -9.63
CA ILE A 559 -37.28 -3.42 -9.89
C ILE A 559 -37.73 -3.32 -11.36
N ASP A 560 -36.86 -2.83 -12.25
CA ASP A 560 -37.04 -2.84 -13.71
C ASP A 560 -36.78 -4.21 -14.35
N ILE A 561 -36.20 -5.16 -13.62
CA ILE A 561 -36.05 -6.56 -14.06
C ILE A 561 -37.39 -7.30 -13.80
N PRO A 562 -38.07 -7.87 -14.82
CA PRO A 562 -39.41 -8.45 -14.67
C PRO A 562 -39.53 -9.56 -13.62
N ASP A 563 -38.54 -10.46 -13.56
CA ASP A 563 -38.51 -11.54 -12.57
C ASP A 563 -38.29 -11.02 -11.14
N ALA A 564 -37.66 -9.85 -11.00
CA ALA A 564 -37.33 -9.24 -9.71
C ALA A 564 -38.52 -8.47 -9.10
N GLU A 565 -39.39 -7.85 -9.91
CA GLU A 565 -40.65 -7.23 -9.44
C GLU A 565 -41.71 -8.27 -9.00
N SER A 566 -41.49 -9.57 -9.27
CA SER A 566 -42.38 -10.66 -8.87
C SER A 566 -42.69 -10.66 -7.37
N GLN A 567 -43.99 -10.68 -7.02
CA GLN A 567 -44.46 -10.62 -5.64
C GLN A 567 -43.88 -11.74 -4.75
N SER A 568 -43.66 -12.94 -5.30
CA SER A 568 -43.06 -14.06 -4.54
C SER A 568 -41.62 -13.77 -4.11
N ASN A 569 -40.86 -13.07 -4.94
CA ASN A 569 -39.48 -12.70 -4.66
C ASN A 569 -39.38 -11.51 -3.71
N ILE A 570 -40.29 -10.54 -3.79
CA ILE A 570 -40.39 -9.46 -2.80
C ILE A 570 -40.71 -10.04 -1.40
N GLN A 571 -41.64 -10.99 -1.30
CA GLN A 571 -41.93 -11.67 -0.03
C GLN A 571 -40.76 -12.55 0.48
N ARG A 572 -39.96 -13.15 -0.42
CA ARG A 572 -38.68 -13.81 -0.04
C ARG A 572 -37.75 -12.83 0.66
N ILE A 573 -37.54 -11.64 0.09
CA ILE A 573 -36.63 -10.63 0.63
C ILE A 573 -37.18 -10.04 1.94
N TYR A 574 -38.49 -9.89 2.09
CA TYR A 574 -39.12 -9.50 3.36
C TYR A 574 -38.88 -10.53 4.47
N GLY A 575 -38.92 -11.83 4.16
CA GLY A 575 -38.51 -12.89 5.07
C GLY A 575 -37.04 -12.76 5.51
N GLN A 576 -36.12 -12.60 4.56
CA GLN A 576 -34.69 -12.40 4.86
C GLN A 576 -34.42 -11.14 5.70
N LEU A 577 -35.15 -10.05 5.47
CA LEU A 577 -35.06 -8.84 6.28
C LEU A 577 -35.54 -9.07 7.72
N ALA A 578 -36.68 -9.76 7.89
CA ALA A 578 -37.22 -10.12 9.20
C ALA A 578 -36.30 -11.09 9.98
N GLU A 579 -35.63 -12.04 9.30
CA GLU A 579 -34.59 -12.91 9.90
C GLU A 579 -33.43 -12.09 10.50
N HIS A 580 -33.04 -10.99 9.87
CA HIS A 580 -32.05 -10.04 10.39
C HIS A 580 -32.64 -8.96 11.31
N GLY A 581 -33.91 -9.09 11.72
CA GLY A 581 -34.61 -8.16 12.61
C GLY A 581 -34.81 -6.79 11.99
N LEU A 582 -35.25 -6.74 10.73
CA LEU A 582 -35.74 -5.57 10.01
C LEU A 582 -37.14 -5.89 9.47
N ASN A 583 -38.16 -5.69 10.30
CA ASN A 583 -39.53 -6.03 9.95
C ASN A 583 -40.14 -4.94 9.04
N PRO A 584 -40.62 -5.26 7.82
CA PRO A 584 -41.20 -4.27 6.92
C PRO A 584 -42.48 -3.62 7.47
N THR A 585 -42.72 -2.35 7.11
CA THR A 585 -43.98 -1.64 7.39
C THR A 585 -45.20 -2.33 6.79
N GLU A 586 -45.08 -2.98 5.62
CA GLU A 586 -46.13 -3.84 5.04
C GLU A 586 -46.54 -5.02 5.94
N TRP A 587 -45.68 -5.44 6.88
CA TRP A 587 -45.95 -6.49 7.88
C TRP A 587 -46.24 -5.91 9.28
N GLY A 588 -46.37 -4.59 9.41
CA GLY A 588 -46.59 -3.90 10.69
C GLY A 588 -45.33 -3.75 11.55
N GLY A 589 -44.13 -3.81 10.95
CA GLY A 589 -42.86 -3.47 11.59
C GLY A 589 -42.41 -2.03 11.33
N ASP A 590 -41.24 -1.67 11.85
CA ASP A 590 -40.72 -0.29 11.85
C ASP A 590 -39.82 0.06 10.64
N THR A 591 -39.50 -0.90 9.76
CA THR A 591 -38.57 -0.70 8.64
C THR A 591 -39.32 -0.33 7.36
N GLU A 592 -39.16 0.89 6.86
CA GLU A 592 -39.69 1.27 5.55
C GLU A 592 -38.91 0.59 4.41
N VAL A 593 -39.62 0.01 3.44
CA VAL A 593 -39.03 -0.70 2.29
C VAL A 593 -39.54 -0.13 0.97
N ILE A 594 -38.72 0.73 0.35
CA ILE A 594 -39.08 1.54 -0.80
C ILE A 594 -38.58 0.86 -2.08
N ARG A 595 -39.48 0.68 -3.05
CA ARG A 595 -39.21 -0.04 -4.30
C ARG A 595 -38.66 0.92 -5.35
N THR A 596 -37.40 0.76 -5.73
CA THR A 596 -36.62 1.71 -6.55
C THR A 596 -35.98 1.08 -7.77
N SER A 597 -35.69 1.89 -8.79
CA SER A 597 -34.90 1.51 -9.96
C SER A 597 -34.00 2.67 -10.35
N ALA A 598 -32.68 2.51 -10.20
CA ALA A 598 -31.70 3.50 -10.63
C ALA A 598 -31.76 3.79 -12.14
N ALA A 599 -31.97 2.75 -12.95
CA ALA A 599 -32.02 2.85 -14.41
C ALA A 599 -33.24 3.64 -14.91
N THR A 600 -34.45 3.28 -14.46
CA THR A 600 -35.68 3.97 -14.87
C THR A 600 -35.92 5.27 -14.12
N GLY A 601 -35.46 5.36 -12.86
CA GLY A 601 -35.76 6.44 -11.91
C GLY A 601 -37.04 6.24 -11.10
N ARG A 602 -37.75 5.10 -11.25
CA ARG A 602 -38.95 4.75 -10.48
C ARG A 602 -38.61 4.66 -8.98
N GLY A 603 -39.47 5.19 -8.11
CA GLY A 603 -39.32 5.17 -6.64
C GLY A 603 -38.25 6.09 -6.06
N VAL A 604 -37.45 6.79 -6.89
CA VAL A 604 -36.38 7.66 -6.40
C VAL A 604 -36.93 8.93 -5.72
N GLN A 605 -38.06 9.45 -6.21
CA GLN A 605 -38.75 10.58 -5.57
C GLN A 605 -39.35 10.14 -4.22
N ASP A 606 -40.04 9.00 -4.21
CA ASP A 606 -40.66 8.38 -3.04
C ASP A 606 -39.63 8.19 -1.91
N LEU A 607 -38.42 7.69 -2.25
CA LEU A 607 -37.28 7.58 -1.32
C LEU A 607 -36.85 8.93 -0.73
N LEU A 608 -36.79 9.99 -1.54
CA LEU A 608 -36.42 11.34 -1.08
C LEU A 608 -37.50 11.96 -0.19
N GLU A 609 -38.78 11.68 -0.46
CA GLU A 609 -39.91 12.14 0.36
C GLU A 609 -39.97 11.40 1.70
N THR A 610 -39.81 10.07 1.73
CA THR A 610 -39.75 9.31 2.98
C THR A 610 -38.53 9.71 3.83
N LEU A 611 -37.36 9.95 3.22
CA LEU A 611 -36.19 10.48 3.94
C LEU A 611 -36.46 11.86 4.56
N ALA A 612 -37.17 12.74 3.83
CA ALA A 612 -37.57 14.04 4.35
C ALA A 612 -38.61 13.97 5.47
N TYR A 613 -39.49 12.95 5.46
CA TYR A 613 -40.50 12.69 6.50
C TYR A 613 -39.90 12.06 7.76
N VAL A 614 -39.04 11.04 7.63
CA VAL A 614 -38.32 10.44 8.77
C VAL A 614 -37.46 11.48 9.50
N ALA A 615 -36.88 12.43 8.77
CA ALA A 615 -36.16 13.57 9.36
C ALA A 615 -37.04 14.52 10.21
N GLU A 616 -38.34 14.64 9.92
CA GLU A 616 -39.30 15.34 10.80
C GLU A 616 -39.62 14.52 12.04
N LEU A 617 -39.90 13.23 11.86
CA LEU A 617 -40.29 12.31 12.93
C LEU A 617 -39.21 12.18 14.02
N HIS A 618 -37.93 12.27 13.64
CA HIS A 618 -36.79 12.31 14.55
C HIS A 618 -36.44 13.72 15.09
N GLU A 619 -37.23 14.75 14.77
CA GLU A 619 -37.05 16.16 15.18
C GLU A 619 -35.59 16.69 15.03
N LEU A 620 -34.92 16.38 13.92
CA LEU A 620 -33.50 16.69 13.75
C LEU A 620 -33.22 18.21 13.83
N LYS A 621 -32.48 18.64 14.86
CA LYS A 621 -32.11 20.04 15.12
C LYS A 621 -30.61 20.26 15.05
N ALA A 622 -30.21 21.50 14.76
CA ALA A 622 -28.89 22.03 15.10
C ALA A 622 -28.97 23.50 15.45
N ASP A 623 -28.02 23.96 16.26
CA ASP A 623 -27.68 25.37 16.37
C ASP A 623 -27.00 25.83 15.06
N PHE A 624 -27.59 26.82 14.38
CA PHE A 624 -27.00 27.48 13.21
C PHE A 624 -26.05 28.63 13.60
N GLY A 625 -26.03 29.00 14.88
CA GLY A 625 -25.15 30.01 15.48
C GLY A 625 -23.94 29.42 16.22
N GLY A 626 -23.21 30.30 16.89
CA GLY A 626 -21.97 29.93 17.57
C GLY A 626 -20.82 29.49 16.64
N ALA A 627 -19.79 28.89 17.22
CA ALA A 627 -18.66 28.29 16.52
C ALA A 627 -19.08 26.99 15.81
N ALA A 628 -18.39 26.57 14.74
CA ALA A 628 -18.73 25.30 14.10
C ALA A 628 -18.07 24.09 14.79
N ALA A 629 -18.75 22.95 14.74
CA ALA A 629 -18.17 21.63 14.98
C ALA A 629 -18.81 20.59 14.05
N GLY A 630 -18.14 19.44 13.93
CA GLY A 630 -18.60 18.32 13.11
C GLY A 630 -17.50 17.29 12.94
N VAL A 631 -17.48 16.63 11.79
CA VAL A 631 -16.62 15.45 11.54
C VAL A 631 -15.89 15.55 10.19
N VAL A 632 -14.66 15.05 10.16
CA VAL A 632 -13.87 14.84 8.94
C VAL A 632 -14.38 13.60 8.23
N ILE A 633 -14.89 13.77 7.01
CA ILE A 633 -15.35 12.67 6.14
C ILE A 633 -14.11 11.94 5.60
N GLU A 634 -13.24 12.69 4.93
CA GLU A 634 -11.98 12.22 4.33
C GLU A 634 -10.97 13.37 4.25
N ALA A 635 -9.68 13.05 4.17
CA ALA A 635 -8.64 14.05 4.01
C ALA A 635 -7.53 13.63 3.04
N ARG A 636 -6.98 14.61 2.32
CA ARG A 636 -5.99 14.43 1.25
C ARG A 636 -4.92 15.51 1.23
N LEU A 637 -3.84 15.27 0.48
CA LEU A 637 -2.80 16.25 0.20
C LEU A 637 -2.92 16.74 -1.25
N GLU A 638 -3.13 18.03 -1.46
CA GLU A 638 -3.37 18.62 -2.78
C GLU A 638 -2.27 19.64 -3.14
N GLU A 639 -1.69 19.53 -4.33
CA GLU A 639 -0.56 20.39 -4.73
C GLU A 639 -0.96 21.88 -4.73
N GLY A 640 -0.08 22.74 -4.18
CA GLY A 640 -0.32 24.18 -4.02
C GLY A 640 -1.30 24.57 -2.90
N ARG A 641 -2.31 23.75 -2.58
CA ARG A 641 -3.26 24.01 -1.48
C ARG A 641 -2.77 23.45 -0.13
N GLY A 642 -2.00 22.36 -0.15
CA GLY A 642 -1.48 21.68 1.05
C GLY A 642 -2.45 20.62 1.58
N PRO A 643 -2.51 20.38 2.90
CA PRO A 643 -3.51 19.52 3.50
C PRO A 643 -4.93 20.08 3.29
N VAL A 644 -5.81 19.23 2.79
CA VAL A 644 -7.20 19.53 2.42
C VAL A 644 -8.10 18.47 3.05
N ALA A 645 -9.14 18.89 3.77
CA ALA A 645 -10.07 17.98 4.45
C ALA A 645 -11.51 18.23 3.97
N ASN A 646 -12.20 17.15 3.60
CA ASN A 646 -13.63 17.14 3.37
C ASN A 646 -14.31 16.96 4.73
N ILE A 647 -15.12 17.91 5.16
CA ILE A 647 -15.76 17.94 6.48
C ILE A 647 -17.28 18.07 6.36
N LEU A 648 -18.00 17.46 7.29
CA LEU A 648 -19.42 17.63 7.49
C LEU A 648 -19.64 18.54 8.70
N VAL A 649 -20.17 19.75 8.48
CA VAL A 649 -20.55 20.64 9.57
C VAL A 649 -21.82 20.10 10.23
N GLN A 650 -21.78 19.74 11.51
CA GLN A 650 -22.95 19.22 12.24
C GLN A 650 -23.65 20.33 13.04
N HIS A 651 -22.88 21.23 13.64
CA HIS A 651 -23.38 22.35 14.42
C HIS A 651 -22.60 23.64 14.11
N GLY A 652 -23.29 24.78 14.19
CA GLY A 652 -22.77 26.13 14.04
C GLY A 652 -22.33 26.55 12.64
N GLY A 653 -21.85 27.79 12.54
CA GLY A 653 -21.49 28.43 11.27
C GLY A 653 -19.98 28.57 11.09
N LEU A 654 -19.41 27.79 10.16
CA LEU A 654 -18.00 27.84 9.75
C LEU A 654 -17.76 29.03 8.81
N LYS A 655 -16.69 29.80 9.01
CA LYS A 655 -16.37 31.01 8.21
C LYS A 655 -14.92 31.01 7.74
N LEU A 656 -14.69 31.63 6.58
CA LEU A 656 -13.35 31.77 6.03
C LEU A 656 -12.48 32.65 6.96
N GLY A 657 -11.37 32.10 7.43
CA GLY A 657 -10.44 32.75 8.34
C GLY A 657 -10.59 32.35 9.82
N ASP A 658 -11.49 31.42 10.16
CA ASP A 658 -11.60 30.84 11.51
C ASP A 658 -10.42 29.92 11.86
N PHE A 659 -10.18 29.69 13.15
CA PHE A 659 -9.18 28.75 13.65
C PHE A 659 -9.84 27.40 13.92
N VAL A 660 -9.25 26.32 13.41
CA VAL A 660 -9.80 24.97 13.48
C VAL A 660 -8.78 23.99 14.06
N VAL A 661 -9.27 23.09 14.90
CA VAL A 661 -8.61 21.83 15.27
C VAL A 661 -9.47 20.68 14.74
N ALA A 662 -8.84 19.68 14.14
CA ALA A 662 -9.46 18.49 13.54
C ALA A 662 -8.56 17.30 13.90
N GLY A 663 -8.86 16.68 15.04
CA GLY A 663 -7.96 15.72 15.70
C GLY A 663 -6.49 16.17 15.68
N ARG A 664 -5.62 15.32 15.11
CA ARG A 664 -4.19 15.61 15.03
C ARG A 664 -3.80 16.81 14.17
N GLY A 665 -4.72 17.45 13.42
CA GLY A 665 -4.46 18.62 12.59
C GLY A 665 -4.96 19.94 13.18
N PHE A 666 -4.21 21.03 13.01
CA PHE A 666 -4.67 22.36 13.39
C PHE A 666 -4.34 23.41 12.33
N GLY A 667 -5.04 24.54 12.34
CA GLY A 667 -4.69 25.63 11.45
C GLY A 667 -5.71 26.76 11.38
N ARG A 668 -5.72 27.42 10.23
CA ARG A 668 -6.63 28.54 9.93
C ARG A 668 -7.25 28.33 8.56
N VAL A 669 -8.58 28.37 8.49
CA VAL A 669 -9.34 28.10 7.26
C VAL A 669 -9.01 29.16 6.20
N ARG A 670 -8.26 28.77 5.16
CA ARG A 670 -7.83 29.65 4.05
C ARG A 670 -8.88 29.75 2.95
N ASP A 671 -9.62 28.66 2.75
CA ASP A 671 -10.58 28.46 1.69
C ASP A 671 -11.65 27.47 2.15
N ILE A 672 -12.87 27.65 1.65
CA ILE A 672 -13.98 26.72 1.81
C ILE A 672 -14.55 26.47 0.41
N THR A 673 -14.63 25.21 0.00
CA THR A 673 -15.18 24.78 -1.29
C THR A 673 -16.40 23.88 -1.06
N ASP A 674 -17.48 24.14 -1.77
CA ASP A 674 -18.73 23.39 -1.74
C ASP A 674 -18.65 22.08 -2.55
N ASP A 675 -19.64 21.20 -2.44
CA ASP A 675 -19.71 19.90 -3.12
C ASP A 675 -19.49 20.00 -4.65
N ARG A 676 -20.02 21.07 -5.26
CA ARG A 676 -19.91 21.40 -6.70
C ARG A 676 -18.62 22.13 -7.08
N GLY A 677 -17.60 22.13 -6.22
CA GLY A 677 -16.32 22.79 -6.47
C GLY A 677 -16.36 24.34 -6.42
N GLN A 678 -17.46 24.92 -5.93
CA GLN A 678 -17.64 26.38 -5.87
C GLN A 678 -17.06 26.95 -4.56
N ARG A 679 -16.42 28.12 -4.62
CA ARG A 679 -15.77 28.72 -3.44
C ARG A 679 -16.75 29.57 -2.64
N THR A 680 -16.98 29.19 -1.39
CA THR A 680 -17.99 29.78 -0.50
C THR A 680 -17.30 30.44 0.71
N LYS A 681 -17.95 31.43 1.35
CA LYS A 681 -17.36 32.16 2.50
C LYS A 681 -17.79 31.63 3.87
N THR A 682 -18.88 30.87 3.90
CA THR A 682 -19.58 30.41 5.09
C THR A 682 -20.25 29.07 4.82
N ALA A 683 -20.16 28.12 5.74
CA ALA A 683 -20.92 26.87 5.71
C ALA A 683 -21.75 26.72 6.99
N GLY A 684 -22.97 26.16 6.88
CA GLY A 684 -23.85 25.91 8.00
C GLY A 684 -24.01 24.42 8.31
N PRO A 685 -24.80 24.07 9.34
CA PRO A 685 -25.13 22.68 9.68
C PRO A 685 -25.62 21.85 8.49
N SER A 686 -25.31 20.56 8.53
CA SER A 686 -25.65 19.55 7.51
C SER A 686 -25.18 19.88 6.09
N THR A 687 -24.16 20.73 5.96
CA THR A 687 -23.50 21.06 4.68
C THR A 687 -22.14 20.38 4.61
N PRO A 688 -21.87 19.54 3.59
CA PRO A 688 -20.54 18.98 3.35
C PRO A 688 -19.67 20.02 2.63
N VAL A 689 -18.49 20.34 3.17
CA VAL A 689 -17.57 21.30 2.55
C VAL A 689 -16.11 20.85 2.67
N GLN A 690 -15.30 21.25 1.69
CA GLN A 690 -13.87 21.03 1.68
C GLN A 690 -13.14 22.27 2.22
N ILE A 691 -12.30 22.10 3.23
CA ILE A 691 -11.47 23.15 3.83
C ILE A 691 -9.98 22.95 3.53
N SER A 692 -9.23 24.05 3.50
CA SER A 692 -7.77 24.04 3.40
C SER A 692 -7.10 24.97 4.41
N GLY A 693 -5.84 24.71 4.74
CA GLY A 693 -5.05 25.52 5.67
C GLY A 693 -4.76 24.88 7.03
N LEU A 694 -4.97 23.57 7.16
CA LEU A 694 -4.42 22.73 8.23
C LEU A 694 -2.90 22.54 8.03
N ASP A 695 -2.18 22.24 9.11
CA ASP A 695 -0.73 22.01 9.09
C ASP A 695 -0.35 20.56 8.69
N THR A 696 -1.22 19.59 8.98
CA THR A 696 -1.13 18.19 8.54
C THR A 696 -2.48 17.68 8.06
N VAL A 697 -2.49 16.50 7.43
CA VAL A 697 -3.71 15.74 7.10
C VAL A 697 -4.29 15.14 8.40
N PRO A 698 -5.56 15.43 8.76
CA PRO A 698 -6.26 14.80 9.89
C PRO A 698 -6.78 13.39 9.52
N ASP A 699 -7.23 12.59 10.49
CA ASP A 699 -7.77 11.26 10.19
C ASP A 699 -9.23 11.31 9.73
N ALA A 700 -9.61 10.40 8.84
CA ALA A 700 -11.00 10.23 8.45
C ALA A 700 -11.80 9.67 9.64
N GLY A 701 -12.87 10.39 10.02
CA GLY A 701 -13.61 10.19 11.28
C GLY A 701 -13.25 11.14 12.42
N ASP A 702 -12.21 11.97 12.31
CA ASP A 702 -11.87 12.94 13.36
C ASP A 702 -12.98 13.97 13.58
N LYS A 703 -13.30 14.26 14.85
CA LYS A 703 -14.13 15.43 15.19
C LYS A 703 -13.31 16.71 14.98
N PHE A 704 -13.94 17.74 14.42
CA PHE A 704 -13.37 19.07 14.31
C PHE A 704 -14.15 20.10 15.13
N TYR A 705 -13.44 21.11 15.62
CA TYR A 705 -13.97 22.21 16.41
C TYR A 705 -13.35 23.53 15.98
N ILE A 706 -14.16 24.58 15.87
CA ILE A 706 -13.67 25.96 15.75
C ILE A 706 -13.38 26.52 17.14
N VAL A 707 -12.19 27.08 17.32
CA VAL A 707 -11.72 27.67 18.59
C VAL A 707 -11.42 29.16 18.42
N SER A 708 -11.42 29.90 19.53
CA SER A 708 -11.23 31.36 19.49
C SER A 708 -9.79 31.80 19.19
N THR A 709 -8.79 30.95 19.42
CA THR A 709 -7.38 31.26 19.15
C THR A 709 -6.60 30.11 18.53
N LEU A 710 -5.67 30.43 17.62
CA LEU A 710 -4.76 29.47 17.01
C LEU A 710 -3.91 28.71 18.05
N LYS A 711 -3.56 29.34 19.18
CA LYS A 711 -2.79 28.69 20.25
C LYS A 711 -3.56 27.52 20.87
N GLN A 712 -4.86 27.66 21.11
CA GLN A 712 -5.68 26.57 21.64
C GLN A 712 -5.77 25.40 20.66
N ALA A 713 -5.92 25.70 19.36
CA ALA A 713 -5.92 24.66 18.31
C ALA A 713 -4.59 23.89 18.27
N GLN A 714 -3.46 24.63 18.35
CA GLN A 714 -2.12 24.05 18.41
C GLN A 714 -1.93 23.18 19.67
N GLU A 715 -2.30 23.69 20.85
CA GLU A 715 -2.08 23.02 22.14
C GLU A 715 -2.89 21.71 22.24
N ALA A 716 -4.13 21.69 21.72
CA ALA A 716 -4.94 20.47 21.62
C ALA A 716 -4.33 19.44 20.66
N ALA A 717 -4.00 19.83 19.42
CA ALA A 717 -3.43 18.93 18.42
C ALA A 717 -2.02 18.43 18.80
N GLU A 718 -1.18 19.27 19.43
CA GLU A 718 0.13 18.85 19.93
C GLU A 718 0.02 17.87 21.10
N GLN A 719 -0.96 18.05 22.00
CA GLN A 719 -1.23 17.08 23.08
C GLN A 719 -1.68 15.73 22.51
N ARG A 720 -2.54 15.70 21.48
CA ARG A 720 -2.90 14.45 20.80
C ARG A 720 -1.71 13.81 20.09
N ARG A 721 -0.92 14.57 19.32
CA ARG A 721 0.33 14.08 18.69
C ARG A 721 1.36 13.56 19.69
N ALA A 722 1.36 14.08 20.93
CA ALA A 722 2.18 13.55 22.01
C ALA A 722 1.63 12.21 22.50
N ARG A 723 0.33 12.14 22.80
CA ARG A 723 -0.36 10.92 23.25
C ARG A 723 -0.26 9.78 22.24
N GLU A 724 -0.60 10.01 20.97
CA GLU A 724 -0.50 9.00 19.90
C GLU A 724 0.93 8.42 19.79
N ARG A 725 1.94 9.28 19.97
CA ARG A 725 3.35 8.87 19.97
C ARG A 725 3.74 8.08 21.23
N GLU A 726 3.22 8.44 22.39
CA GLU A 726 3.43 7.72 23.64
C GLU A 726 2.76 6.34 23.61
N GLU A 727 1.54 6.26 23.08
CA GLU A 727 0.84 4.99 22.84
C GLU A 727 1.63 4.10 21.86
N GLN A 728 2.06 4.61 20.70
CA GLN A 728 2.95 3.88 19.77
C GLN A 728 4.29 3.46 20.38
N LEU A 729 4.86 4.23 21.31
CA LEU A 729 6.11 3.90 22.01
C LEU A 729 5.92 2.91 23.17
N SER A 730 4.70 2.84 23.71
CA SER A 730 4.29 1.93 24.79
C SER A 730 3.96 0.52 24.30
N GLN A 731 3.59 0.37 23.02
CA GLN A 731 3.40 -0.95 22.40
C GLN A 731 4.61 -1.85 22.65
N PRO A 732 4.40 -3.13 23.03
CA PRO A 732 5.48 -4.02 23.44
C PRO A 732 6.44 -4.24 22.26
N LYS A 733 7.61 -3.59 22.32
CA LYS A 733 8.67 -3.78 21.34
C LYS A 733 9.13 -5.23 21.42
N VAL A 734 8.84 -6.00 20.37
CA VAL A 734 9.35 -7.35 20.14
C VAL A 734 10.85 -7.34 20.45
N THR A 735 11.25 -8.06 21.49
CA THR A 735 12.64 -8.07 21.96
C THR A 735 13.50 -8.85 20.98
N LEU A 736 14.81 -8.61 20.99
CA LEU A 736 15.74 -9.35 20.14
C LEU A 736 15.62 -10.86 20.38
N ASP A 737 15.42 -11.30 21.63
CA ASP A 737 15.24 -12.71 21.96
C ASP A 737 13.95 -13.29 21.35
N SER A 738 12.84 -12.56 21.36
CA SER A 738 11.61 -12.98 20.67
C SER A 738 11.72 -12.93 19.14
N MET A 739 12.52 -12.01 18.58
CA MET A 739 12.84 -12.03 17.15
C MET A 739 13.71 -13.23 16.79
N PHE A 740 14.71 -13.58 17.61
CA PHE A 740 15.55 -14.75 17.39
C PHE A 740 14.78 -16.06 17.53
N ALA A 741 13.83 -16.17 18.46
CA ALA A 741 12.92 -17.31 18.54
C ALA A 741 12.06 -17.43 17.25
N GLN A 742 11.38 -16.35 16.85
CA GLN A 742 10.56 -16.34 15.63
C GLN A 742 11.38 -16.63 14.35
N MET A 743 12.64 -16.19 14.27
CA MET A 743 13.55 -16.49 13.17
C MET A 743 14.17 -17.89 13.21
N GLN A 744 14.10 -18.61 14.35
CA GLN A 744 14.60 -19.98 14.48
C GLN A 744 13.52 -21.02 14.22
N GLU A 745 12.24 -20.73 14.53
CA GLU A 745 11.14 -21.69 14.34
C GLU A 745 10.66 -21.78 12.89
N ALA A 746 10.76 -20.71 12.09
CA ALA A 746 10.55 -20.75 10.64
C ALA A 746 11.35 -19.69 9.89
N ALA A 747 11.78 -20.02 8.67
CA ALA A 747 12.39 -19.07 7.73
C ALA A 747 11.32 -18.22 7.01
N ILE A 748 10.46 -17.54 7.79
CA ILE A 748 9.33 -16.74 7.31
C ILE A 748 9.84 -15.64 6.37
N LYS A 749 9.28 -15.57 5.17
CA LYS A 749 9.69 -14.58 4.16
C LYS A 749 8.85 -13.31 4.34
N GLU A 750 9.47 -12.22 4.79
CA GLU A 750 8.78 -10.92 4.87
C GLU A 750 8.76 -10.22 3.50
N LEU A 751 7.56 -9.97 2.96
CA LEU A 751 7.34 -9.05 1.83
C LEU A 751 7.13 -7.64 2.39
N LEU A 752 8.17 -6.80 2.27
CA LEU A 752 8.15 -5.44 2.79
C LEU A 752 7.54 -4.46 1.79
N VAL A 753 6.62 -3.63 2.27
CA VAL A 753 5.78 -2.74 1.45
C VAL A 753 5.85 -1.29 1.96
N VAL A 754 5.88 -0.33 1.04
CA VAL A 754 5.65 1.10 1.32
C VAL A 754 4.40 1.54 0.58
N LEU A 755 3.39 2.03 1.31
CA LEU A 755 2.09 2.39 0.78
C LEU A 755 1.94 3.92 0.66
N LYS A 756 1.43 4.37 -0.49
CA LYS A 756 1.02 5.74 -0.76
C LYS A 756 -0.37 5.75 -1.38
N ALA A 757 -1.27 6.59 -0.88
CA ALA A 757 -2.60 6.73 -1.46
C ALA A 757 -3.04 8.20 -1.56
N ASP A 758 -4.10 8.43 -2.32
CA ASP A 758 -4.71 9.73 -2.58
C ASP A 758 -5.39 10.34 -1.33
N VAL A 759 -6.04 9.50 -0.53
CA VAL A 759 -6.91 9.87 0.60
C VAL A 759 -6.60 8.98 1.80
N GLN A 760 -6.75 9.50 3.04
CA GLN A 760 -6.46 8.75 4.26
C GLN A 760 -7.24 7.43 4.38
N GLY A 761 -8.55 7.42 4.11
CA GLY A 761 -9.33 6.18 4.17
C GLY A 761 -8.84 5.08 3.23
N SER A 762 -8.31 5.44 2.06
CA SER A 762 -7.67 4.51 1.12
C SER A 762 -6.43 3.84 1.75
N VAL A 763 -5.62 4.61 2.50
CA VAL A 763 -4.42 4.10 3.19
C VAL A 763 -4.79 3.05 4.22
N ASP A 764 -5.82 3.33 5.04
CA ASP A 764 -6.29 2.44 6.11
C ASP A 764 -6.79 1.09 5.53
N ALA A 765 -7.68 1.17 4.54
CA ALA A 765 -8.31 0.00 3.91
C ALA A 765 -7.29 -0.88 3.14
N ILE A 766 -6.36 -0.26 2.39
CA ILE A 766 -5.34 -1.00 1.64
C ILE A 766 -4.33 -1.64 2.60
N ARG A 767 -3.89 -0.94 3.66
CA ARG A 767 -3.03 -1.53 4.71
C ARG A 767 -3.63 -2.83 5.21
N LYS A 768 -4.87 -2.78 5.69
CA LYS A 768 -5.58 -3.92 6.26
C LYS A 768 -5.73 -5.06 5.25
N SER A 769 -6.14 -4.73 4.03
CA SER A 769 -6.34 -5.72 2.95
C SER A 769 -5.03 -6.40 2.51
N VAL A 770 -3.89 -5.71 2.62
CA VAL A 770 -2.56 -6.26 2.30
C VAL A 770 -1.99 -7.07 3.48
N GLU A 771 -2.26 -6.66 4.72
CA GLU A 771 -1.89 -7.41 5.93
C GLU A 771 -2.77 -8.67 6.12
N GLU A 772 -4.02 -8.69 5.62
CA GLU A 772 -4.90 -9.88 5.53
C GLU A 772 -4.39 -10.98 4.55
N ILE A 773 -3.38 -10.71 3.70
CA ILE A 773 -2.79 -11.70 2.75
C ILE A 773 -1.71 -12.57 3.44
N ALA A 774 -1.32 -12.25 4.68
CA ALA A 774 -0.23 -12.96 5.36
C ALA A 774 -0.56 -14.44 5.65
N THR A 775 0.45 -15.29 5.45
CA THR A 775 0.43 -16.74 5.74
C THR A 775 1.60 -17.12 6.65
N ASP A 776 1.61 -18.35 7.16
CA ASP A 776 2.67 -18.86 8.02
C ASP A 776 4.05 -18.92 7.32
N GLU A 777 4.09 -19.11 6.00
CA GLU A 777 5.33 -19.10 5.20
C GLU A 777 5.75 -17.70 4.72
N VAL A 778 4.77 -16.84 4.36
CA VAL A 778 5.03 -15.52 3.76
C VAL A 778 4.19 -14.44 4.44
N LYS A 779 4.88 -13.47 5.05
CA LYS A 779 4.27 -12.38 5.82
C LYS A 779 4.41 -11.05 5.08
N VAL A 780 3.31 -10.42 4.71
CA VAL A 780 3.34 -9.08 4.13
C VAL A 780 3.35 -8.03 5.24
N ARG A 781 4.15 -6.96 5.09
CA ARG A 781 4.33 -5.94 6.14
C ARG A 781 4.51 -4.54 5.58
N VAL A 782 3.59 -3.64 5.93
CA VAL A 782 3.64 -2.23 5.52
C VAL A 782 4.55 -1.43 6.46
N LEU A 783 5.77 -1.12 5.99
CA LEU A 783 6.80 -0.36 6.72
C LEU A 783 6.42 1.09 6.97
N HIS A 784 5.82 1.73 5.96
CA HIS A 784 5.39 3.11 5.97
C HIS A 784 4.14 3.24 5.11
N ALA A 785 3.16 3.98 5.61
CA ALA A 785 1.92 4.27 4.89
C ALA A 785 1.58 5.75 5.10
N ALA A 786 1.31 6.49 4.03
CA ALA A 786 0.98 7.91 4.11
C ALA A 786 0.18 8.39 2.90
N VAL A 787 -0.47 9.54 3.05
CA VAL A 787 -1.25 10.22 2.01
C VAL A 787 -0.35 11.08 1.12
N GLY A 788 -0.64 11.12 -0.18
CA GLY A 788 0.05 11.93 -1.19
C GLY A 788 1.01 11.14 -2.09
N GLY A 789 1.55 11.83 -3.11
CA GLY A 789 2.42 11.26 -4.15
C GLY A 789 3.74 10.68 -3.63
N VAL A 790 4.33 9.75 -4.40
CA VAL A 790 5.60 9.10 -4.04
C VAL A 790 6.77 10.09 -4.12
N THR A 791 7.51 10.21 -3.02
CA THR A 791 8.64 11.14 -2.87
C THR A 791 10.00 10.44 -2.98
N GLU A 792 11.07 11.23 -3.15
CA GLU A 792 12.45 10.73 -3.09
C GLU A 792 12.76 10.01 -1.76
N SER A 793 12.18 10.49 -0.65
CA SER A 793 12.33 9.90 0.69
C SER A 793 11.76 8.48 0.75
N ASP A 794 10.57 8.27 0.18
CA ASP A 794 9.93 6.95 0.13
C ASP A 794 10.78 5.95 -0.65
N VAL A 795 11.34 6.39 -1.78
CA VAL A 795 12.29 5.61 -2.59
C VAL A 795 13.60 5.32 -1.84
N THR A 796 14.08 6.24 -0.98
CA THR A 796 15.27 5.97 -0.15
C THR A 796 15.00 4.93 0.95
N LEU A 797 13.81 4.96 1.55
CA LEU A 797 13.40 3.98 2.56
C LEU A 797 13.19 2.61 1.92
N ALA A 798 12.49 2.55 0.79
CA ALA A 798 12.30 1.33 0.01
C ALA A 798 13.63 0.70 -0.45
N ALA A 799 14.57 1.50 -0.96
CA ALA A 799 15.91 1.03 -1.33
C ALA A 799 16.72 0.48 -0.15
N ALA A 800 16.61 1.10 1.04
CA ALA A 800 17.31 0.64 2.24
C ALA A 800 16.73 -0.68 2.79
N SER A 801 15.42 -0.86 2.69
CA SER A 801 14.70 -2.03 3.22
C SER A 801 14.42 -3.14 2.19
N ARG A 802 14.74 -2.93 0.90
CA ARG A 802 14.30 -3.78 -0.24
C ARG A 802 12.77 -3.95 -0.32
N ALA A 803 12.03 -2.87 -0.03
CA ALA A 803 10.58 -2.87 -0.08
C ALA A 803 10.04 -2.45 -1.46
N VAL A 804 8.86 -2.94 -1.83
CA VAL A 804 8.11 -2.50 -3.01
C VAL A 804 7.28 -1.27 -2.66
N ILE A 805 7.17 -0.29 -3.57
CA ILE A 805 6.29 0.87 -3.39
C ILE A 805 4.97 0.65 -4.13
N LEU A 806 3.86 0.74 -3.39
CA LEU A 806 2.50 0.71 -3.92
C LEU A 806 1.91 2.13 -3.86
N GLY A 807 1.52 2.66 -5.02
CA GLY A 807 0.75 3.90 -5.14
C GLY A 807 -0.70 3.61 -5.55
N PHE A 808 -1.68 4.02 -4.76
CA PHE A 808 -3.10 3.98 -5.12
C PHE A 808 -3.60 5.39 -5.47
N ASN A 809 -4.12 5.58 -6.68
CA ASN A 809 -4.56 6.87 -7.23
C ASN A 809 -3.50 8.00 -7.18
N VAL A 810 -2.22 7.66 -6.95
CA VAL A 810 -1.12 8.63 -6.84
C VAL A 810 -0.02 8.37 -7.84
N ILE A 811 0.56 9.46 -8.35
CA ILE A 811 1.64 9.44 -9.34
C ILE A 811 2.98 9.66 -8.61
N PRO A 812 4.07 8.93 -8.95
CA PRO A 812 5.39 9.22 -8.42
C PRO A 812 5.94 10.53 -8.99
N SER A 813 6.48 11.38 -8.12
CA SER A 813 7.17 12.60 -8.55
C SER A 813 8.33 12.27 -9.50
N GLY A 814 8.59 13.10 -10.52
CA GLY A 814 9.56 12.78 -11.58
C GLY A 814 10.97 12.45 -11.05
N LYS A 815 11.39 13.14 -9.97
CA LYS A 815 12.66 12.84 -9.29
C LYS A 815 12.64 11.51 -8.53
N ALA A 816 11.52 11.16 -7.88
CA ALA A 816 11.36 9.87 -7.22
C ALA A 816 11.46 8.72 -8.23
N ARG A 817 10.81 8.86 -9.40
CA ARG A 817 10.92 7.90 -10.51
C ARG A 817 12.38 7.70 -10.96
N THR A 818 13.10 8.76 -11.31
CA THR A 818 14.52 8.65 -11.70
C THR A 818 15.39 8.08 -10.59
N THR A 819 15.10 8.40 -9.31
CA THR A 819 15.81 7.84 -8.15
C THR A 819 15.51 6.35 -7.95
N ALA A 820 14.32 5.89 -8.30
CA ALA A 820 13.91 4.48 -8.21
C ALA A 820 14.55 3.65 -9.33
N GLU A 821 14.52 4.16 -10.56
CA GLU A 821 15.22 3.59 -11.73
C GLU A 821 16.73 3.47 -11.46
N GLN A 822 17.36 4.48 -10.82
CA GLN A 822 18.78 4.43 -10.43
C GLN A 822 19.11 3.45 -9.29
N LYS A 823 18.13 3.06 -8.46
CA LYS A 823 18.34 2.21 -7.27
C LYS A 823 17.77 0.80 -7.41
N GLY A 824 17.08 0.50 -8.51
CA GLY A 824 16.36 -0.77 -8.69
C GLY A 824 15.16 -0.93 -7.75
N VAL A 825 14.50 0.18 -7.38
CA VAL A 825 13.27 0.14 -6.55
C VAL A 825 12.07 0.04 -7.47
N GLU A 826 11.21 -0.97 -7.23
CA GLU A 826 9.96 -1.11 -7.96
C GLU A 826 8.88 -0.18 -7.38
N ILE A 827 8.25 0.60 -8.27
CA ILE A 827 7.06 1.41 -7.97
C ILE A 827 5.93 0.90 -8.85
N ARG A 828 4.84 0.42 -8.25
CA ARG A 828 3.60 0.08 -8.96
C ARG A 828 2.51 1.08 -8.60
N THR A 829 1.74 1.49 -9.60
CA THR A 829 0.65 2.47 -9.46
C THR A 829 -0.66 1.86 -9.92
N TYR A 830 -1.68 1.90 -9.07
CA TYR A 830 -2.97 1.26 -9.25
C TYR A 830 -4.11 2.27 -9.09
N GLN A 831 -5.27 1.94 -9.67
CA GLN A 831 -6.52 2.71 -9.54
C GLN A 831 -7.67 1.88 -8.96
N VAL A 832 -7.49 0.56 -8.81
CA VAL A 832 -8.47 -0.38 -8.26
C VAL A 832 -7.80 -1.19 -7.16
N ILE A 833 -8.46 -1.29 -6.01
CA ILE A 833 -7.91 -1.99 -4.82
C ILE A 833 -7.70 -3.49 -5.05
N TYR A 834 -8.52 -4.13 -5.89
CA TYR A 834 -8.37 -5.55 -6.25
C TYR A 834 -7.05 -5.85 -6.95
N ASP A 835 -6.62 -4.98 -7.88
CA ASP A 835 -5.35 -5.13 -8.61
C ASP A 835 -4.15 -5.18 -7.65
N ILE A 836 -4.19 -4.38 -6.57
CA ILE A 836 -3.18 -4.38 -5.51
C ILE A 836 -3.18 -5.74 -4.78
N VAL A 837 -4.35 -6.18 -4.32
CA VAL A 837 -4.50 -7.42 -3.56
C VAL A 837 -4.02 -8.63 -4.37
N ASP A 838 -4.41 -8.71 -5.64
CA ASP A 838 -4.03 -9.85 -6.49
C ASP A 838 -2.57 -9.79 -6.93
N ASP A 839 -1.97 -8.61 -7.16
CA ASP A 839 -0.53 -8.52 -7.36
C ASP A 839 0.29 -8.82 -6.10
N MET A 840 -0.22 -8.49 -4.91
CA MET A 840 0.42 -8.86 -3.64
C MET A 840 0.30 -10.36 -3.34
N LYS A 841 -0.82 -11.01 -3.71
CA LYS A 841 -0.90 -12.48 -3.74
C LYS A 841 0.14 -13.06 -4.69
N LYS A 842 0.18 -12.65 -5.97
CA LYS A 842 1.18 -13.13 -6.95
C LYS A 842 2.63 -12.89 -6.49
N ALA A 843 2.90 -11.79 -5.80
CA ALA A 843 4.20 -11.51 -5.21
C ALA A 843 4.54 -12.45 -4.04
N ALA A 844 3.56 -12.76 -3.18
CA ALA A 844 3.71 -13.73 -2.10
C ALA A 844 3.83 -15.18 -2.61
N GLU A 845 3.06 -15.58 -3.62
CA GLU A 845 3.21 -16.84 -4.36
C GLU A 845 4.61 -16.97 -4.96
N GLY A 846 5.13 -15.90 -5.58
CA GLY A 846 6.49 -15.83 -6.10
C GLY A 846 7.59 -15.94 -5.03
N LEU A 847 7.24 -15.78 -3.75
CA LEU A 847 8.12 -16.03 -2.60
C LEU A 847 7.94 -17.43 -1.99
N LEU A 848 6.84 -18.14 -2.22
CA LEU A 848 6.65 -19.51 -1.71
C LEU A 848 7.73 -20.47 -2.25
N ALA A 849 8.02 -21.53 -1.50
CA ALA A 849 8.81 -22.63 -2.04
C ALA A 849 7.96 -23.44 -3.02
N PRO A 850 8.50 -23.90 -4.17
CA PRO A 850 7.78 -24.81 -5.05
C PRO A 850 7.55 -26.16 -4.34
N GLU A 851 6.38 -26.73 -4.54
CA GLU A 851 6.01 -28.03 -4.00
C GLU A 851 6.60 -29.14 -4.87
N ILE A 852 7.52 -29.92 -4.31
CA ILE A 852 8.16 -31.04 -5.00
C ILE A 852 7.19 -32.22 -5.04
N ARG A 853 6.48 -32.40 -6.16
CA ARG A 853 5.60 -33.55 -6.37
C ARG A 853 6.37 -34.70 -7.01
N GLN A 854 6.07 -35.93 -6.60
CA GLN A 854 6.59 -37.14 -7.24
C GLN A 854 5.60 -37.60 -8.30
N GLU A 855 6.03 -37.58 -9.56
CA GLU A 855 5.28 -38.02 -10.72
C GLU A 855 5.78 -39.43 -11.09
N ILE A 856 4.98 -40.46 -10.81
CA ILE A 856 5.34 -41.85 -11.13
C ILE A 856 5.24 -42.03 -12.65
N LEU A 857 6.36 -42.40 -13.27
CA LEU A 857 6.47 -42.58 -14.73
C LEU A 857 6.12 -44.01 -15.15
N GLY A 858 6.41 -45.01 -14.31
CA GLY A 858 6.12 -46.42 -14.58
C GLY A 858 6.78 -47.39 -13.60
N HIS A 859 6.50 -48.68 -13.80
CA HIS A 859 6.95 -49.77 -12.94
C HIS A 859 7.69 -50.85 -13.76
N ALA A 860 8.78 -51.39 -13.20
CA ALA A 860 9.53 -52.52 -13.75
C ALA A 860 9.67 -53.65 -12.73
N GLU A 861 9.53 -54.89 -13.18
CA GLU A 861 9.81 -56.10 -12.40
C GLU A 861 11.18 -56.67 -12.81
N VAL A 862 12.07 -56.94 -11.85
CA VAL A 862 13.39 -57.53 -12.10
C VAL A 862 13.26 -59.04 -12.26
N ARG A 863 13.61 -59.57 -13.43
CA ARG A 863 13.54 -61.00 -13.76
C ARG A 863 14.87 -61.75 -13.61
N GLU A 864 15.99 -61.09 -13.92
CA GLU A 864 17.34 -61.69 -13.87
C GLU A 864 18.36 -60.58 -13.54
N VAL A 865 19.44 -60.90 -12.81
CA VAL A 865 20.45 -59.90 -12.40
C VAL A 865 21.84 -60.24 -12.94
N PHE A 866 22.27 -59.53 -13.98
CA PHE A 866 23.54 -59.73 -14.67
C PHE A 866 24.68 -58.99 -13.97
N ARG A 867 25.65 -59.72 -13.40
CA ARG A 867 26.86 -59.14 -12.80
C ARG A 867 28.00 -59.04 -13.81
N ILE A 868 28.32 -57.83 -14.24
CA ILE A 868 29.34 -57.54 -15.26
C ILE A 868 30.56 -56.91 -14.59
N SER A 869 31.70 -57.60 -14.61
CA SER A 869 32.93 -57.27 -13.85
C SER A 869 33.62 -55.93 -14.20
N LYS A 870 33.12 -55.18 -15.20
CA LYS A 870 33.55 -53.81 -15.53
C LYS A 870 32.47 -52.74 -15.33
N VAL A 871 31.22 -53.13 -15.04
CA VAL A 871 30.05 -52.23 -15.11
C VAL A 871 29.23 -52.24 -13.81
N GLY A 872 29.27 -53.32 -13.03
CA GLY A 872 28.46 -53.53 -11.84
C GLY A 872 27.33 -54.54 -12.09
N SER A 873 26.32 -54.54 -11.22
CA SER A 873 25.08 -55.31 -11.40
C SER A 873 24.12 -54.56 -12.33
N VAL A 874 23.56 -55.27 -13.31
CA VAL A 874 22.57 -54.76 -14.27
C VAL A 874 21.31 -55.61 -14.15
N ALA A 875 20.19 -54.98 -13.86
CA ALA A 875 18.90 -55.64 -13.72
C ALA A 875 18.26 -55.85 -15.11
N GLY A 876 17.97 -57.10 -15.46
CA GLY A 876 17.09 -57.46 -16.57
C GLY A 876 15.64 -57.28 -16.13
N CYS A 877 15.01 -56.20 -16.59
CA CYS A 877 13.70 -55.74 -16.15
C CYS A 877 12.64 -55.94 -17.23
N TYR A 878 11.42 -56.22 -16.81
CA TYR A 878 10.22 -56.16 -17.65
C TYR A 878 9.36 -54.98 -17.20
N VAL A 879 9.07 -54.04 -18.10
CA VAL A 879 8.22 -52.88 -17.78
C VAL A 879 6.77 -53.34 -17.69
N THR A 880 6.21 -53.38 -16.48
CA THR A 880 4.84 -53.83 -16.23
C THR A 880 3.82 -52.74 -16.55
N ASP A 881 4.15 -51.49 -16.25
CA ASP A 881 3.26 -50.34 -16.41
C ASP A 881 4.04 -49.06 -16.75
N GLY A 882 3.39 -48.13 -17.45
CA GLY A 882 3.91 -46.81 -17.81
C GLY A 882 5.13 -46.81 -18.74
N THR A 883 6.06 -45.90 -18.46
CA THR A 883 7.25 -45.59 -19.25
C THR A 883 8.47 -45.33 -18.37
N ILE A 884 9.58 -46.00 -18.66
CA ILE A 884 10.85 -45.79 -17.96
C ILE A 884 11.73 -44.90 -18.82
N GLU A 885 12.02 -43.69 -18.33
CA GLU A 885 12.95 -42.75 -18.95
C GLU A 885 14.38 -42.91 -18.41
N ARG A 886 15.36 -42.68 -19.28
CA ARG A 886 16.76 -42.52 -18.89
C ARG A 886 16.90 -41.27 -17.99
N ASN A 887 17.63 -41.42 -16.88
CA ASN A 887 17.80 -40.43 -15.80
C ASN A 887 16.58 -40.25 -14.86
N ALA A 888 15.55 -41.12 -14.91
CA ALA A 888 14.52 -41.14 -13.87
C ALA A 888 15.10 -41.46 -12.47
N MET A 889 14.39 -41.05 -11.41
CA MET A 889 14.64 -41.55 -10.06
C MET A 889 13.94 -42.90 -9.87
N ILE A 890 14.51 -43.75 -9.02
CA ILE A 890 14.06 -45.12 -8.77
C ILE A 890 13.88 -45.32 -7.26
N ARG A 891 12.77 -45.95 -6.91
CA ARG A 891 12.53 -46.60 -5.63
C ARG A 891 12.57 -48.11 -5.83
N VAL A 892 13.32 -48.81 -4.99
CA VAL A 892 13.46 -50.28 -5.03
C VAL A 892 12.59 -50.87 -3.93
N THR A 893 11.61 -51.67 -4.32
CA THR A 893 10.60 -52.27 -3.42
C THR A 893 10.64 -53.79 -3.53
N ARG A 894 10.72 -54.49 -2.39
CA ARG A 894 10.77 -55.96 -2.27
C ARG A 894 9.69 -56.38 -1.28
N ASP A 895 8.81 -57.30 -1.67
CA ASP A 895 7.67 -57.76 -0.84
C ASP A 895 6.76 -56.61 -0.32
N GLY A 896 6.67 -55.50 -1.09
CA GLY A 896 5.95 -54.28 -0.69
C GLY A 896 6.70 -53.36 0.28
N ILE A 897 7.91 -53.74 0.72
CA ILE A 897 8.77 -52.92 1.59
C ILE A 897 9.79 -52.18 0.72
N VAL A 898 9.89 -50.87 0.93
CA VAL A 898 10.88 -50.03 0.24
C VAL A 898 12.25 -50.25 0.87
N ILE A 899 13.21 -50.72 0.06
CA ILE A 899 14.60 -50.93 0.48
C ILE A 899 15.45 -49.67 0.25
N GLU A 900 15.25 -49.00 -0.88
CA GLU A 900 16.12 -47.93 -1.35
C GLU A 900 15.29 -46.88 -2.11
N ASN A 901 15.64 -45.59 -1.98
CA ASN A 901 14.90 -44.45 -2.55
C ASN A 901 15.81 -43.48 -3.29
N ASP A 902 15.22 -42.60 -4.11
CA ASP A 902 15.86 -41.40 -4.68
C ASP A 902 17.15 -41.64 -5.50
N ARG A 903 17.38 -42.86 -5.99
CA ARG A 903 18.55 -43.19 -6.83
C ARG A 903 18.28 -42.96 -8.30
N VAL A 904 19.26 -42.42 -9.00
CA VAL A 904 19.16 -42.12 -10.44
C VAL A 904 19.48 -43.37 -11.28
N LEU A 905 18.76 -43.55 -12.38
CA LEU A 905 19.05 -44.53 -13.43
C LEU A 905 20.29 -44.11 -14.24
N GLU A 906 21.41 -44.82 -14.09
CA GLU A 906 22.69 -44.52 -14.76
C GLU A 906 22.68 -44.86 -16.25
N GLN A 907 22.14 -46.04 -16.59
CA GLN A 907 22.04 -46.53 -17.96
C GLN A 907 20.75 -47.34 -18.15
N LEU A 908 20.07 -47.06 -19.26
CA LEU A 908 18.90 -47.76 -19.76
C LEU A 908 19.25 -48.32 -21.13
N LYS A 909 19.18 -49.65 -21.29
CA LYS A 909 19.52 -50.34 -22.54
C LYS A 909 18.40 -51.30 -22.97
N ARG A 910 18.23 -51.45 -24.28
CA ARG A 910 17.36 -52.46 -24.87
C ARG A 910 18.20 -53.37 -25.77
N PHE A 911 18.37 -54.61 -25.36
CA PHE A 911 19.34 -55.57 -25.91
C PHE A 911 20.79 -55.04 -25.95
N LYS A 912 21.19 -54.36 -27.01
CA LYS A 912 22.55 -53.79 -27.19
C LYS A 912 22.56 -52.27 -27.26
N ASP A 913 21.41 -51.65 -27.48
CA ASP A 913 21.28 -50.23 -27.81
C ASP A 913 20.90 -49.42 -26.57
N ASP A 914 21.51 -48.24 -26.40
CA ASP A 914 21.16 -47.28 -25.35
C ASP A 914 19.78 -46.67 -25.65
N ALA A 915 18.79 -46.92 -24.78
CA ALA A 915 17.42 -46.45 -24.94
C ALA A 915 17.20 -45.11 -24.21
N LYS A 916 16.39 -44.22 -24.79
CA LYS A 916 15.96 -42.97 -24.14
C LYS A 916 14.74 -43.20 -23.24
N GLU A 917 13.78 -43.97 -23.74
CA GLU A 917 12.57 -44.42 -23.05
C GLU A 917 12.34 -45.91 -23.34
N VAL A 918 11.67 -46.61 -22.43
CA VAL A 918 11.14 -47.98 -22.64
C VAL A 918 9.69 -48.00 -22.15
N ARG A 919 8.80 -48.57 -22.96
CA ARG A 919 7.34 -48.58 -22.71
C ARG A 919 6.90 -49.91 -22.11
N SER A 920 5.76 -49.92 -21.41
CA SER A 920 5.09 -51.12 -20.87
C SER A 920 5.05 -52.28 -21.87
N GLY A 921 5.27 -53.50 -21.37
CA GLY A 921 5.31 -54.73 -22.16
C GLY A 921 6.66 -55.02 -22.83
N GLN A 922 7.70 -54.23 -22.58
CA GLN A 922 9.05 -54.41 -23.14
C GLN A 922 10.09 -54.77 -22.08
N GLU A 923 11.15 -55.46 -22.52
CA GLU A 923 12.32 -55.82 -21.71
C GLU A 923 13.45 -54.80 -21.87
N CYS A 924 14.12 -54.48 -20.77
CA CYS A 924 15.26 -53.56 -20.73
C CYS A 924 16.30 -53.94 -19.66
N GLY A 925 17.55 -53.59 -19.92
CA GLY A 925 18.63 -53.61 -18.94
C GLY A 925 18.72 -52.26 -18.23
N MET A 926 18.58 -52.26 -16.91
CA MET A 926 18.64 -51.07 -16.05
C MET A 926 19.87 -51.14 -15.12
N LYS A 927 20.63 -50.04 -15.03
CA LYS A 927 21.71 -49.89 -14.05
C LYS A 927 21.42 -48.70 -13.12
N ILE A 928 21.46 -48.95 -11.81
CA ILE A 928 21.21 -47.96 -10.76
C ILE A 928 22.54 -47.39 -10.25
N VAL A 929 22.63 -46.08 -10.01
CA VAL A 929 23.87 -45.45 -9.50
C VAL A 929 24.22 -46.00 -8.10
N GLY A 930 25.35 -46.70 -8.02
CA GLY A 930 25.98 -47.15 -6.77
C GLY A 930 25.17 -48.14 -5.93
N TYR A 931 24.27 -48.91 -6.55
CA TYR A 931 23.44 -49.92 -5.86
C TYR A 931 23.54 -51.29 -6.56
N ASP A 932 24.02 -52.30 -5.84
CA ASP A 932 24.33 -53.64 -6.36
C ASP A 932 23.54 -54.80 -5.69
N ASP A 933 22.72 -54.55 -4.65
CA ASP A 933 21.84 -55.56 -4.03
C ASP A 933 20.44 -55.59 -4.67
N ILE A 934 20.42 -55.60 -6.00
CA ILE A 934 19.22 -55.91 -6.78
C ILE A 934 19.06 -57.43 -6.79
N LYS A 935 17.82 -57.90 -6.62
CA LYS A 935 17.45 -59.32 -6.65
C LYS A 935 16.28 -59.55 -7.62
N GLU A 936 16.12 -60.81 -8.01
CA GLU A 936 15.00 -61.27 -8.83
C GLU A 936 13.70 -61.17 -8.00
N GLY A 937 12.64 -60.63 -8.60
CA GLY A 937 11.40 -60.28 -7.90
C GLY A 937 11.37 -58.87 -7.26
N ASP A 938 12.45 -58.08 -7.36
CA ASP A 938 12.41 -56.66 -6.99
C ASP A 938 11.52 -55.86 -7.95
N ILE A 939 10.74 -54.91 -7.41
CA ILE A 939 9.96 -53.93 -8.17
C ILE A 939 10.70 -52.60 -8.15
N LEU A 940 10.98 -52.06 -9.34
CA LEU A 940 11.55 -50.74 -9.56
C LEU A 940 10.42 -49.77 -9.93
N GLU A 941 10.05 -48.90 -8.99
CA GLU A 941 9.14 -47.79 -9.23
C GLU A 941 9.96 -46.60 -9.75
N CYS A 942 9.72 -46.17 -10.99
CA CYS A 942 10.40 -45.04 -11.60
C CYS A 942 9.54 -43.78 -11.51
N TYR A 943 10.11 -42.69 -11.00
CA TYR A 943 9.44 -41.40 -10.83
C TYR A 943 10.34 -40.21 -11.21
N ARG A 944 9.71 -39.08 -11.49
CA ARG A 944 10.34 -37.76 -11.61
C ARG A 944 9.93 -36.91 -10.41
N LYS A 945 10.86 -36.10 -9.90
CA LYS A 945 10.52 -34.98 -9.01
C LYS A 945 10.22 -33.76 -9.87
N THR A 946 8.98 -33.30 -9.84
CA THR A 946 8.48 -32.17 -10.62
C THR A 946 8.17 -31.02 -9.66
N GLU A 947 8.85 -29.89 -9.82
CA GLU A 947 8.62 -28.68 -9.02
C GLU A 947 7.34 -27.98 -9.50
N VAL A 948 6.29 -28.01 -8.67
CA VAL A 948 5.01 -27.34 -8.95
C VAL A 948 4.95 -26.05 -8.14
N LYS A 949 4.76 -24.90 -8.81
CA LYS A 949 4.56 -23.63 -8.11
C LYS A 949 3.28 -23.69 -7.28
N ARG A 950 3.36 -23.22 -6.04
CA ARG A 950 2.20 -23.08 -5.15
C ARG A 950 1.46 -21.78 -5.46
N THR A 951 0.14 -21.80 -5.26
CA THR A 951 -0.77 -20.65 -5.34
C THR A 951 -1.40 -20.40 -3.97
N LEU A 952 -1.91 -19.18 -3.74
CA LEU A 952 -2.53 -18.74 -2.48
C LEU A 952 -4.07 -18.69 -2.54
#